data_AF-A0A1G1BDP4-F1
#
_entry.id   AF-A0A1G1BDP4-F1
#
_cell.length_a   1.000
_cell.length_b   1.000
_cell.length_c   1.000
_cell.angle_alpha   90.00
_cell.angle_beta   90.00
_cell.angle_gamma   90.00
#
_symmetry.space_group_name_H-M   'P 1'
#
loop_
_entity.id
_entity.type
_entity.pdbx_description
1 polymer ?
#
loop_
_entity_poly.entity_id
_entity_poly.type
_entity_poly.pdbx_seq_one_letter_code
_entity_poly.pdbx_strand_id
1 'polypeptide(L)'
;MKPIDALIKYFGYDSFRPGQEEIIISIISGENVLAVLPTGAGKSLCYQIPALLSKSFSIVISPLIALMKDQVDSLNKNEILASFINSSLDYQAGEKVLNSVACGEIKILYLSPEKLGNKTFVEKIKQLAPEFVFVDEAHCISEWGHNFRPSYRKIYEFIDHLGIKKVSAFTATATEEVREDILKQLSLVSPKIFVRGFERENLHLNVLPTLKKKEKTAEIIRNNKLPAIVYTATRKAAEELAEYLRKEMVNSVYYHAGLPSEMKRIIQDDFMSGRVKVICATNAFGMGIDKNDIRLVIHYNMPGSIENYYQEIGRAGRDGNPSKVFLLYEDRDKQVQEYFINSSTPSRDQIEMLYDCVCDYGKIALGMTNTQPIVYDTGLTNLLEIKKLSNGIIQAASKVLNESGYLSLKSDIMSQHLVRFPLKPDQLHSFIINFATANHKDLLLLLTKNFGSKIFNDYCRVDIKNLAERLETDEEEIVQDLVELFRGGIIEHQKPQKNPTFGLLQPRVQSKALQLNLAMLTKVKKNLQHKLQQMEEFVSTDKCRMSFVLEYFGQNTDNYKCGKCDNCLDSGSNITLDYLDEIILRTLHEAKRPLRMKTLVQILHGSTNLGSLNKFSSFGTCVHFSKEQIEDALQQLLIAKKVLINADMVKLSELGLDFFADDKLEEAKSELVDYEEELKLFNKLRQIRKEASEKFAQQPHLICTDEILRTIAKTKPQNHSALLSISGFNQRMFNKIGEEVLSAVKISKQEHTATTNSSKADLPRKSKLILELVEKKYSLEEIAELSKVSESLLAIQLEGLISMMPELDLSSLINADELRMINEKIDEGITEIKELKTLLGGKISYAKIRLALAKRNFS
;
A
#
# COMPACT_ATOMS: atom_id res chain seq x y z
N MET A 1 -2.13 -4.23 45.55
CA MET A 1 -1.62 -5.01 44.40
C MET A 1 -0.74 -4.08 43.58
N LYS A 2 0.50 -4.47 43.26
CA LYS A 2 1.38 -3.68 42.39
C LYS A 2 0.97 -3.87 40.91
N PRO A 3 1.36 -2.96 39.99
CA PRO A 3 1.06 -3.11 38.56
C PRO A 3 1.49 -4.44 37.95
N ILE A 4 2.69 -4.92 38.31
CA ILE A 4 3.22 -6.20 37.81
C ILE A 4 2.38 -7.39 38.28
N ASP A 5 1.86 -7.35 39.51
CA ASP A 5 1.00 -8.40 40.05
C ASP A 5 -0.32 -8.50 39.26
N ALA A 6 -0.88 -7.35 38.84
CA ALA A 6 -2.08 -7.29 38.02
C ALA A 6 -1.82 -7.80 36.59
N LEU A 7 -0.66 -7.48 36.01
CA LEU A 7 -0.24 -7.99 34.71
C LEU A 7 -0.21 -9.52 34.70
N ILE A 8 0.45 -10.12 35.70
CA ILE A 8 0.56 -11.57 35.83
C ILE A 8 -0.81 -12.19 36.09
N LYS A 9 -1.57 -11.67 37.06
CA LYS A 9 -2.87 -12.24 37.47
C LYS A 9 -3.90 -12.22 36.35
N TYR A 10 -4.08 -11.09 35.67
CA TYR A 10 -5.21 -10.89 34.75
C TYR A 10 -4.86 -11.16 33.29
N PHE A 11 -3.59 -11.02 32.91
CA PHE A 11 -3.17 -11.13 31.50
C PHE A 11 -2.16 -12.25 31.25
N GLY A 12 -1.57 -12.84 32.29
CA GLY A 12 -0.63 -13.96 32.16
C GLY A 12 0.70 -13.59 31.51
N TYR A 13 1.10 -12.30 31.58
CA TYR A 13 2.41 -11.86 31.09
C TYR A 13 3.39 -11.67 32.26
N ASP A 14 4.65 -12.05 32.04
CA ASP A 14 5.70 -12.01 33.05
C ASP A 14 6.39 -10.63 33.16
N SER A 15 6.27 -9.79 32.12
CA SER A 15 6.96 -8.50 32.06
C SER A 15 6.23 -7.47 31.19
N PHE A 16 6.37 -6.20 31.53
CA PHE A 16 5.91 -5.08 30.70
C PHE A 16 6.76 -4.91 29.44
N ARG A 17 6.14 -4.43 28.36
CA ARG A 17 6.87 -3.94 27.19
C ARG A 17 7.51 -2.58 27.48
N PRO A 18 8.56 -2.18 26.74
CA PRO A 18 9.23 -0.90 26.92
C PRO A 18 8.23 0.28 26.95
N GLY A 19 8.30 1.08 28.01
CA GLY A 19 7.47 2.27 28.22
C GLY A 19 6.06 2.04 28.77
N GLN A 20 5.56 0.81 28.86
CA GLN A 20 4.23 0.54 29.44
C GLN A 20 4.20 0.84 30.94
N GLU A 21 5.20 0.37 31.68
CA GLU A 21 5.27 0.52 33.14
C GLU A 21 5.28 1.99 33.55
N GLU A 22 6.07 2.82 32.88
CA GLU A 22 6.14 4.26 33.14
C GLU A 22 4.78 4.95 32.95
N ILE A 23 4.07 4.61 31.87
CA ILE A 23 2.72 5.15 31.60
C ILE A 23 1.74 4.73 32.71
N ILE A 24 1.76 3.45 33.08
CA ILE A 24 0.88 2.88 34.11
C ILE A 24 1.15 3.54 35.48
N ILE A 25 2.41 3.71 35.85
CA ILE A 25 2.82 4.35 37.10
C ILE A 25 2.35 5.80 37.14
N SER A 26 2.54 6.55 36.04
CA SER A 26 2.05 7.93 35.94
C SER A 26 0.54 8.04 36.18
N ILE A 27 -0.25 7.18 35.54
CA ILE A 27 -1.71 7.18 35.70
C ILE A 27 -2.10 6.85 37.15
N ILE A 28 -1.47 5.83 37.74
CA ILE A 28 -1.77 5.40 39.12
C ILE A 28 -1.36 6.49 40.14
N SER A 29 -0.29 7.26 39.86
CA SER A 29 0.10 8.41 40.68
C SER A 29 -0.86 9.61 40.57
N GLY A 30 -1.87 9.53 39.70
CA GLY A 30 -2.89 10.57 39.51
C GLY A 30 -2.54 11.61 38.46
N GLU A 31 -1.51 11.36 37.64
CA GLU A 31 -1.15 12.23 36.52
C GLU A 31 -2.05 11.95 35.31
N ASN A 32 -2.40 13.01 34.58
CA ASN A 32 -3.06 12.87 33.29
C ASN A 32 -2.03 12.54 32.21
N VAL A 33 -2.35 11.61 31.33
CA VAL A 33 -1.42 11.12 30.31
C VAL A 33 -2.00 11.24 28.91
N LEU A 34 -1.18 11.67 27.95
CA LEU A 34 -1.39 11.44 26.53
C LEU A 34 -0.35 10.45 26.03
N ALA A 35 -0.77 9.23 25.71
CA ALA A 35 0.10 8.18 25.21
C ALA A 35 -0.15 7.93 23.71
N VAL A 36 0.85 8.27 22.90
CA VAL A 36 0.91 7.96 21.48
C VAL A 36 1.85 6.78 21.28
N LEU A 37 1.26 5.61 21.05
CA LEU A 37 1.95 4.33 20.95
C LEU A 37 1.44 3.58 19.73
N PRO A 38 2.28 2.98 18.87
CA PRO A 38 1.82 2.34 17.64
C PRO A 38 0.87 1.15 17.91
N THR A 39 0.24 0.66 16.86
CA THR A 39 -0.54 -0.57 16.92
C THR A 39 0.33 -1.74 17.34
N GLY A 40 -0.18 -2.58 18.26
CA GLY A 40 0.55 -3.72 18.79
C GLY A 40 1.47 -3.40 19.98
N ALA A 41 1.72 -2.14 20.36
CA ALA A 41 2.50 -1.80 21.56
C ALA A 41 1.81 -2.11 22.90
N GLY A 42 0.57 -2.63 22.87
CA GLY A 42 -0.20 -2.95 24.06
C GLY A 42 -0.78 -1.74 24.78
N LYS A 43 -1.30 -0.75 24.03
CA LYS A 43 -2.00 0.44 24.56
C LYS A 43 -3.08 0.09 25.58
N SER A 44 -3.84 -0.98 25.31
CA SER A 44 -4.95 -1.40 26.16
C SER A 44 -4.51 -1.74 27.59
N LEU A 45 -3.35 -2.39 27.74
CA LEU A 45 -2.80 -2.70 29.07
C LEU A 45 -2.50 -1.44 29.87
N CYS A 46 -2.08 -0.35 29.21
CA CYS A 46 -1.73 0.90 29.86
C CYS A 46 -2.92 1.57 30.57
N TYR A 47 -4.15 1.35 30.10
CA TYR A 47 -5.36 1.83 30.80
C TYR A 47 -6.10 0.73 31.56
N GLN A 48 -6.03 -0.52 31.12
CA GLN A 48 -6.71 -1.64 31.80
C GLN A 48 -6.11 -1.94 33.17
N ILE A 49 -4.78 -1.92 33.31
CA ILE A 49 -4.14 -2.19 34.60
C ILE A 49 -4.48 -1.11 35.64
N PRO A 50 -4.33 0.20 35.37
CA PRO A 50 -4.83 1.23 36.28
C PRO A 50 -6.32 1.09 36.61
N ALA A 51 -7.15 0.73 35.62
CA ALA A 51 -8.57 0.53 35.84
C ALA A 51 -8.89 -0.66 36.78
N LEU A 52 -8.19 -1.79 36.64
CA LEU A 52 -8.35 -2.96 37.50
C LEU A 52 -7.83 -2.70 38.93
N LEU A 53 -6.83 -1.83 39.07
CA LEU A 53 -6.29 -1.41 40.37
C LEU A 53 -7.10 -0.29 41.04
N SER A 54 -8.07 0.29 40.33
CA SER A 54 -8.90 1.38 40.84
C SER A 54 -9.83 0.91 41.97
N LYS A 55 -10.10 1.81 42.91
CA LYS A 55 -11.00 1.55 44.05
C LYS A 55 -12.44 1.43 43.57
N SER A 56 -12.83 2.30 42.65
CA SER A 56 -14.14 2.29 41.98
C SER A 56 -14.05 1.51 40.65
N PHE A 57 -14.93 1.84 39.70
CA PHE A 57 -14.82 1.45 38.30
C PHE A 57 -14.19 2.58 37.48
N SER A 58 -13.73 2.26 36.27
CA SER A 58 -13.19 3.21 35.30
C SER A 58 -13.99 3.17 34.00
N ILE A 59 -14.02 4.30 33.30
CA ILE A 59 -14.70 4.43 32.00
C ILE A 59 -13.67 4.42 30.88
N VAL A 60 -13.93 3.65 29.83
CA VAL A 60 -13.14 3.67 28.58
C VAL A 60 -14.02 4.10 27.42
N ILE A 61 -13.77 5.27 26.84
CA ILE A 61 -14.51 5.78 25.68
C ILE A 61 -13.82 5.28 24.41
N SER A 62 -14.53 4.52 23.57
CA SER A 62 -13.96 3.87 22.38
C SER A 62 -14.89 4.00 21.16
N PRO A 63 -14.39 4.14 19.93
CA PRO A 63 -15.23 4.51 18.79
C PRO A 63 -16.01 3.33 18.21
N LEU A 64 -15.56 2.09 18.46
CA LEU A 64 -16.02 0.91 17.75
C LEU A 64 -16.57 -0.15 18.67
N ILE A 65 -17.83 -0.52 18.42
CA ILE A 65 -18.53 -1.58 19.15
C ILE A 65 -17.78 -2.91 19.05
N ALA A 66 -17.25 -3.25 17.87
CA ALA A 66 -16.48 -4.48 17.67
C ALA A 66 -15.23 -4.52 18.57
N LEU A 67 -14.46 -3.43 18.62
CA LEU A 67 -13.27 -3.33 19.46
C LEU A 67 -13.64 -3.41 20.95
N MET A 68 -14.72 -2.74 21.36
CA MET A 68 -15.21 -2.82 22.75
C MET A 68 -15.55 -4.27 23.11
N LYS A 69 -16.23 -5.00 22.23
CA LYS A 69 -16.59 -6.40 22.45
C LYS A 69 -15.35 -7.28 22.59
N ASP A 70 -14.39 -7.18 21.67
CA ASP A 70 -13.18 -8.00 21.71
C ASP A 70 -12.37 -7.76 23.00
N GLN A 71 -12.30 -6.51 23.47
CA GLN A 71 -11.62 -6.17 24.73
C GLN A 71 -12.37 -6.71 25.95
N VAL A 72 -13.70 -6.58 25.98
CA VAL A 72 -14.54 -7.10 27.06
C VAL A 72 -14.48 -8.63 27.13
N ASP A 73 -14.61 -9.31 25.98
CA ASP A 73 -14.52 -10.77 25.90
C ASP A 73 -13.14 -11.26 26.35
N SER A 74 -12.06 -10.53 26.02
CA SER A 74 -10.71 -10.88 26.47
C SER A 74 -10.51 -10.70 27.98
N LEU A 75 -11.08 -9.65 28.59
CA LEU A 75 -10.99 -9.40 30.03
C LEU A 75 -11.86 -10.38 30.83
N ASN A 76 -13.00 -10.78 30.27
CA ASN A 76 -13.99 -11.62 30.95
C ASN A 76 -13.74 -13.13 30.84
N LYS A 77 -12.56 -13.56 30.36
CA LYS A 77 -12.23 -14.99 30.20
C LYS A 77 -12.33 -15.80 31.49
N ASN A 78 -11.93 -15.21 32.61
CA ASN A 78 -11.86 -15.90 33.91
C ASN A 78 -12.85 -15.34 34.94
N GLU A 79 -13.05 -14.01 34.95
CA GLU A 79 -13.90 -13.29 35.90
C GLU A 79 -14.65 -12.18 35.15
N ILE A 80 -15.86 -11.82 35.54
CA ILE A 80 -16.58 -10.69 34.95
C ILE A 80 -15.95 -9.40 35.48
N LEU A 81 -15.09 -8.76 34.68
CA LEU A 81 -14.34 -7.57 35.07
C LEU A 81 -14.72 -6.33 34.26
N ALA A 82 -15.25 -6.54 33.06
CA ALA A 82 -15.57 -5.48 32.12
C ALA A 82 -16.95 -5.66 31.49
N SER A 83 -17.56 -4.54 31.08
CA SER A 83 -18.77 -4.56 30.26
C SER A 83 -18.80 -3.34 29.35
N PHE A 84 -19.78 -3.26 28.45
CA PHE A 84 -19.93 -2.15 27.53
C PHE A 84 -21.36 -1.62 27.45
N ILE A 85 -21.51 -0.33 27.16
CA ILE A 85 -22.79 0.30 26.82
C ILE A 85 -22.63 1.08 25.50
N ASN A 86 -23.49 0.76 24.53
CA ASN A 86 -23.50 1.33 23.19
C ASN A 86 -24.94 1.56 22.70
N SER A 87 -25.11 2.10 21.49
CA SER A 87 -26.42 2.37 20.91
C SER A 87 -27.26 1.13 20.56
N SER A 88 -26.66 -0.06 20.45
CA SER A 88 -27.39 -1.29 20.11
C SER A 88 -28.01 -2.00 21.32
N LEU A 89 -27.62 -1.63 22.55
CA LEU A 89 -28.22 -2.16 23.77
C LEU A 89 -29.57 -1.51 24.05
N ASP A 90 -30.56 -2.34 24.36
CA ASP A 90 -31.84 -1.87 24.86
C ASP A 90 -31.72 -1.29 26.29
N TYR A 91 -32.79 -0.64 26.76
CA TYR A 91 -32.80 0.00 28.07
C TYR A 91 -32.60 -1.01 29.22
N GLN A 92 -33.22 -2.20 29.15
CA GLN A 92 -33.16 -3.18 30.22
C GLN A 92 -31.75 -3.79 30.36
N ALA A 93 -31.10 -4.10 29.23
CA ALA A 93 -29.74 -4.57 29.18
C ALA A 93 -28.77 -3.50 29.71
N GLY A 94 -28.98 -2.23 29.34
CA GLY A 94 -28.21 -1.11 29.89
C GLY A 94 -28.32 -1.00 31.41
N GLU A 95 -29.53 -1.11 31.98
CA GLU A 95 -29.74 -1.07 33.44
C GLU A 95 -29.07 -2.24 34.16
N LYS A 96 -29.09 -3.45 33.59
CA LYS A 96 -28.38 -4.61 34.16
C LYS A 96 -26.88 -4.35 34.29
N VAL A 97 -26.27 -3.73 33.27
CA VAL A 97 -24.85 -3.36 33.31
C VAL A 97 -24.60 -2.32 34.40
N LEU A 98 -25.42 -1.27 34.49
CA LEU A 98 -25.28 -0.24 35.52
C LEU A 98 -25.44 -0.80 36.94
N ASN A 99 -26.37 -1.74 37.15
CA ASN A 99 -26.53 -2.42 38.44
C ASN A 99 -25.29 -3.25 38.79
N SER A 100 -24.70 -3.95 37.82
CA SER A 100 -23.48 -4.74 38.03
C SER A 100 -22.27 -3.84 38.35
N VAL A 101 -22.22 -2.63 37.77
CA VAL A 101 -21.24 -1.59 38.15
C VAL A 101 -21.49 -1.12 39.59
N ALA A 102 -22.75 -0.86 39.97
CA ALA A 102 -23.12 -0.43 41.32
C ALA A 102 -22.76 -1.48 42.39
N CYS A 103 -22.89 -2.77 42.06
CA CYS A 103 -22.50 -3.88 42.92
C CYS A 103 -20.97 -4.09 43.00
N GLY A 104 -20.18 -3.37 42.19
CA GLY A 104 -18.72 -3.47 42.19
C GLY A 104 -18.17 -4.68 41.44
N GLU A 105 -19.00 -5.41 40.70
CA GLU A 105 -18.60 -6.55 39.87
C GLU A 105 -17.77 -6.08 38.67
N ILE A 106 -18.17 -4.97 38.05
CA ILE A 106 -17.51 -4.42 36.87
C ILE A 106 -16.50 -3.34 37.28
N LYS A 107 -15.23 -3.54 36.90
CA LYS A 107 -14.14 -2.56 37.07
C LYS A 107 -13.91 -1.68 35.85
N ILE A 108 -14.27 -2.14 34.65
CA ILE A 108 -14.06 -1.39 33.40
C ILE A 108 -15.37 -1.29 32.62
N LEU A 109 -15.86 -0.08 32.41
CA LEU A 109 -17.04 0.19 31.60
C LEU A 109 -16.65 0.86 30.28
N TYR A 110 -16.79 0.13 29.17
CA TYR A 110 -16.58 0.67 27.84
C TYR A 110 -17.82 1.42 27.34
N LEU A 111 -17.66 2.65 26.87
CA LEU A 111 -18.76 3.51 26.40
C LEU A 111 -18.56 3.96 24.95
N SER A 112 -19.65 3.93 24.17
CA SER A 112 -19.66 4.57 22.86
C SER A 112 -19.91 6.09 22.98
N PRO A 113 -19.22 6.95 22.19
CA PRO A 113 -19.32 8.41 22.29
C PRO A 113 -20.73 8.99 22.13
N GLU A 114 -21.63 8.28 21.43
CA GLU A 114 -23.01 8.72 21.21
C GLU A 114 -23.82 8.75 22.50
N LYS A 115 -23.47 7.91 23.48
CA LYS A 115 -24.16 7.86 24.79
C LYS A 115 -23.84 9.05 25.67
N LEU A 116 -22.72 9.73 25.42
CA LEU A 116 -22.26 10.87 26.22
C LEU A 116 -23.23 12.06 26.20
N GLY A 117 -24.08 12.16 25.16
CA GLY A 117 -25.10 13.22 25.07
C GLY A 117 -26.40 12.94 25.82
N ASN A 118 -26.59 11.75 26.40
CA ASN A 118 -27.83 11.41 27.09
C ASN A 118 -27.77 11.84 28.56
N LYS A 119 -28.44 12.95 28.89
CA LYS A 119 -28.44 13.54 30.25
C LYS A 119 -28.82 12.54 31.35
N THR A 120 -29.91 11.79 31.17
CA THR A 120 -30.37 10.81 32.17
C THR A 120 -29.34 9.72 32.43
N PHE A 121 -28.66 9.26 31.38
CA PHE A 121 -27.58 8.29 31.50
C PHE A 121 -26.36 8.87 32.22
N VAL A 122 -25.94 10.09 31.85
CA VAL A 122 -24.79 10.76 32.45
C VAL A 122 -25.00 11.03 33.94
N GLU A 123 -26.20 11.40 34.37
CA GLU A 123 -26.54 11.56 35.80
C GLU A 123 -26.37 10.25 36.58
N LYS A 124 -26.83 9.12 36.03
CA LYS A 124 -26.64 7.80 36.66
C LYS A 124 -25.15 7.47 36.82
N ILE A 125 -24.36 7.68 35.76
CA ILE A 125 -22.91 7.44 35.80
C ILE A 125 -22.23 8.32 36.85
N LYS A 126 -22.64 9.59 36.96
CA LYS A 126 -22.12 10.52 37.98
C LYS A 126 -22.34 9.99 39.40
N GLN A 127 -23.52 9.44 39.68
CA GLN A 127 -23.84 8.87 41.00
C GLN A 127 -23.01 7.64 41.33
N LEU A 128 -22.60 6.85 40.33
CA LEU A 128 -21.74 5.68 40.51
C LEU A 128 -20.27 6.05 40.81
N ALA A 129 -19.88 7.32 40.65
CA ALA A 129 -18.56 7.86 40.98
C ALA A 129 -17.37 7.06 40.37
N PRO A 130 -17.24 7.05 39.03
CA PRO A 130 -16.06 6.47 38.36
C PRO A 130 -14.76 7.16 38.81
N GLU A 131 -13.67 6.39 38.89
CA GLU A 131 -12.37 6.91 39.33
C GLU A 131 -11.54 7.51 38.18
N PHE A 132 -11.52 6.84 37.03
CA PHE A 132 -10.76 7.26 35.86
C PHE A 132 -11.64 7.34 34.61
N VAL A 133 -11.29 8.27 33.71
CA VAL A 133 -11.79 8.28 32.34
C VAL A 133 -10.62 8.11 31.38
N PHE A 134 -10.70 7.06 30.56
CA PHE A 134 -9.74 6.77 29.51
C PHE A 134 -10.39 7.02 28.16
N VAL A 135 -9.69 7.75 27.29
CA VAL A 135 -10.12 8.00 25.91
C VAL A 135 -9.26 7.19 24.97
N ASP A 136 -9.84 6.15 24.36
CA ASP A 136 -9.18 5.34 23.34
C ASP A 136 -9.44 5.93 21.95
N GLU A 137 -8.47 5.72 21.05
CA GLU A 137 -8.40 6.37 19.74
C GLU A 137 -8.62 7.88 19.80
N ALA A 138 -7.92 8.54 20.71
CA ALA A 138 -8.06 9.97 20.99
C ALA A 138 -7.86 10.87 19.75
N HIS A 139 -7.18 10.39 18.70
CA HIS A 139 -7.09 11.10 17.42
C HIS A 139 -8.47 11.42 16.81
N CYS A 140 -9.53 10.67 17.15
CA CYS A 140 -10.90 10.95 16.70
C CYS A 140 -11.46 12.28 17.23
N ILE A 141 -10.88 12.84 18.30
CA ILE A 141 -11.26 14.15 18.85
C ILE A 141 -10.89 15.27 17.89
N SER A 142 -9.70 15.15 17.28
CA SER A 142 -9.13 16.22 16.49
C SER A 142 -9.69 16.25 15.07
N GLU A 143 -10.07 17.44 14.59
CA GLU A 143 -10.40 17.66 13.16
C GLU A 143 -9.21 17.37 12.25
N TRP A 144 -8.02 17.47 12.81
CA TRP A 144 -6.76 17.23 12.14
C TRP A 144 -6.39 15.74 12.14
N GLY A 145 -7.11 14.91 12.93
CA GLY A 145 -6.98 13.47 12.92
C GLY A 145 -7.46 12.85 11.60
N HIS A 146 -6.93 11.69 11.25
CA HIS A 146 -7.30 10.96 10.02
C HIS A 146 -8.70 10.31 10.09
N ASN A 147 -9.34 10.30 11.27
CA ASN A 147 -10.67 9.72 11.48
C ASN A 147 -11.51 10.57 12.48
N PHE A 148 -11.64 11.87 12.21
CA PHE A 148 -12.40 12.79 13.05
C PHE A 148 -13.85 12.34 13.26
N ARG A 149 -14.30 12.35 14.52
CA ARG A 149 -15.66 11.95 14.91
C ARG A 149 -16.33 13.02 15.78
N PRO A 150 -17.35 13.74 15.28
CA PRO A 150 -17.98 14.84 16.04
C PRO A 150 -18.48 14.46 17.44
N SER A 151 -18.93 13.22 17.65
CA SER A 151 -19.39 12.74 18.96
C SER A 151 -18.28 12.73 20.02
N TYR A 152 -17.01 12.67 19.64
CA TYR A 152 -15.88 12.75 20.57
C TYR A 152 -15.71 14.14 21.19
N ARG A 153 -16.23 15.21 20.59
CA ARG A 153 -16.16 16.55 21.21
C ARG A 153 -16.95 16.67 22.50
N LYS A 154 -17.97 15.83 22.66
CA LYS A 154 -18.79 15.78 23.87
C LYS A 154 -18.06 15.16 25.06
N ILE A 155 -16.87 14.60 24.86
CA ILE A 155 -16.08 13.98 25.93
C ILE A 155 -15.72 15.01 27.00
N TYR A 156 -15.35 16.24 26.62
CA TYR A 156 -15.05 17.27 27.61
C TYR A 156 -16.27 17.65 28.45
N GLU A 157 -17.40 17.95 27.80
CA GLU A 157 -18.67 18.25 28.50
C GLU A 157 -19.05 17.11 29.46
N PHE A 158 -18.86 15.86 29.04
CA PHE A 158 -19.08 14.68 29.86
C PHE A 158 -18.13 14.62 31.06
N ILE A 159 -16.82 14.78 30.85
CA ILE A 159 -15.80 14.77 31.93
C ILE A 159 -16.07 15.88 32.94
N ASP A 160 -16.33 17.09 32.46
CA ASP A 160 -16.60 18.27 33.28
C ASP A 160 -17.87 18.07 34.12
N HIS A 161 -18.94 17.54 33.49
CA HIS A 161 -20.18 17.23 34.19
C HIS A 161 -20.02 16.15 35.26
N LEU A 162 -19.18 15.14 35.02
CA LEU A 162 -18.84 14.13 36.02
C LEU A 162 -17.93 14.67 37.14
N GLY A 163 -17.22 15.79 36.90
CA GLY A 163 -16.26 16.37 37.85
C GLY A 163 -14.98 15.55 38.01
N ILE A 164 -14.62 14.73 37.01
CA ILE A 164 -13.45 13.84 37.07
C ILE A 164 -12.21 14.56 36.57
N LYS A 165 -11.14 14.51 37.36
CA LYS A 165 -9.85 15.11 37.01
C LYS A 165 -8.83 14.13 36.44
N LYS A 166 -9.00 12.82 36.73
CA LYS A 166 -8.09 11.74 36.31
C LYS A 166 -8.48 11.25 34.92
N VAL A 167 -7.94 11.90 33.89
CA VAL A 167 -8.26 11.66 32.49
C VAL A 167 -6.99 11.36 31.71
N SER A 168 -6.98 10.27 30.95
CA SER A 168 -5.87 9.92 30.07
C SER A 168 -6.34 9.50 28.69
N ALA A 169 -5.55 9.84 27.67
CA ALA A 169 -5.87 9.67 26.26
C ALA A 169 -4.83 8.80 25.56
N PHE A 170 -5.29 7.91 24.69
CA PHE A 170 -4.47 6.92 23.99
C PHE A 170 -4.77 6.96 22.50
N THR A 171 -3.73 6.90 21.66
CA THR A 171 -3.91 6.81 20.21
C THR A 171 -2.74 6.09 19.54
N ALA A 172 -3.01 5.42 18.42
CA ALA A 172 -1.99 4.76 17.61
C ALA A 172 -1.07 5.74 16.88
N THR A 173 -1.66 6.84 16.40
CA THR A 173 -1.05 7.80 15.50
C THR A 173 -1.56 9.19 15.83
N ALA A 174 -0.65 10.12 16.10
CA ALA A 174 -0.96 11.54 16.26
C ALA A 174 0.28 12.36 15.95
N THR A 175 0.16 13.31 15.02
CA THR A 175 1.17 14.34 14.78
C THR A 175 1.18 15.36 15.93
N GLU A 176 2.16 16.26 15.98
CA GLU A 176 2.20 17.34 17.00
C GLU A 176 0.89 18.14 17.04
N GLU A 177 0.41 18.61 15.89
CA GLU A 177 -0.84 19.39 15.78
C GLU A 177 -2.05 18.62 16.32
N VAL A 178 -2.13 17.31 16.02
CA VAL A 178 -3.20 16.45 16.52
C VAL A 178 -3.08 16.26 18.03
N ARG A 179 -1.87 16.12 18.57
CA ARG A 179 -1.65 16.03 20.03
C ARG A 179 -2.10 17.30 20.72
N GLU A 180 -1.66 18.47 20.27
CA GLU A 180 -2.06 19.76 20.83
C GLU A 180 -3.58 19.96 20.81
N ASP A 181 -4.25 19.58 19.71
CA ASP A 181 -5.70 19.67 19.60
C ASP A 181 -6.40 18.69 20.56
N ILE A 182 -5.91 17.44 20.72
CA ILE A 182 -6.44 16.51 21.73
C ILE A 182 -6.34 17.12 23.13
N LEU A 183 -5.18 17.67 23.49
CA LEU A 183 -4.95 18.27 24.80
C LEU A 183 -5.89 19.44 25.06
N LYS A 184 -6.06 20.31 24.06
CA LYS A 184 -6.97 21.46 24.12
C LYS A 184 -8.43 21.03 24.23
N GLN A 185 -8.88 20.09 23.40
CA GLN A 185 -10.27 19.64 23.37
C GLN A 185 -10.66 18.89 24.65
N LEU A 186 -9.73 18.14 25.26
CA LEU A 186 -9.94 17.48 26.55
C LEU A 186 -9.65 18.39 27.75
N SER A 187 -9.13 19.61 27.53
CA SER A 187 -8.69 20.55 28.55
C SER A 187 -7.76 19.91 29.60
N LEU A 188 -6.83 19.07 29.14
CA LEU A 188 -5.84 18.43 30.01
C LEU A 188 -4.78 19.45 30.44
N VAL A 189 -4.72 19.74 31.74
CA VAL A 189 -3.72 20.66 32.32
C VAL A 189 -2.44 19.90 32.64
N SER A 190 -1.32 20.31 32.04
CA SER A 190 0.03 19.74 32.25
C SER A 190 0.10 18.19 32.20
N PRO A 191 -0.41 17.53 31.15
CA PRO A 191 -0.35 16.08 31.06
C PRO A 191 1.07 15.61 30.74
N LYS A 192 1.43 14.40 31.18
CA LYS A 192 2.62 13.72 30.67
C LYS A 192 2.36 13.17 29.28
N ILE A 193 3.23 13.53 28.35
CA ILE A 193 3.12 13.12 26.94
C ILE A 193 4.17 12.06 26.66
N PHE A 194 3.71 10.90 26.17
CA PHE A 194 4.59 9.81 25.75
C PHE A 194 4.42 9.56 24.26
N VAL A 195 5.48 9.76 23.47
CA VAL A 195 5.50 9.50 22.01
C VAL A 195 6.64 8.56 21.70
N ARG A 196 6.33 7.27 21.59
CA ARG A 196 7.35 6.22 21.45
C ARG A 196 6.86 4.97 20.75
N GLY A 197 7.84 4.17 20.30
CA GLY A 197 7.62 2.84 19.75
C GLY A 197 7.27 2.81 18.26
N PHE A 198 7.24 3.95 17.55
CA PHE A 198 6.94 3.98 16.12
C PHE A 198 7.96 3.23 15.26
N GLU A 199 9.17 3.01 15.76
CA GLU A 199 10.12 2.16 15.05
C GLU A 199 9.65 0.71 15.10
N ARG A 200 9.54 0.10 13.92
CA ARG A 200 9.25 -1.34 13.78
C ARG A 200 10.45 -2.01 13.12
N GLU A 201 11.36 -2.49 13.95
CA GLU A 201 12.61 -3.16 13.53
C GLU A 201 12.38 -4.39 12.65
N ASN A 202 11.22 -5.03 12.75
CA ASN A 202 10.89 -6.20 11.96
C ASN A 202 10.23 -5.91 10.60
N LEU A 203 9.91 -4.64 10.30
CA LEU A 203 9.29 -4.25 9.02
C LEU A 203 10.33 -3.80 7.99
N HIS A 204 10.21 -4.31 6.78
CA HIS A 204 10.97 -3.90 5.60
C HIS A 204 10.05 -3.10 4.68
N LEU A 205 10.28 -1.79 4.57
CA LEU A 205 9.46 -0.89 3.78
C LEU A 205 10.03 -0.78 2.36
N ASN A 206 9.17 -0.98 1.35
CA ASN A 206 9.55 -0.89 -0.06
C ASN A 206 8.47 -0.09 -0.81
N VAL A 207 8.89 0.82 -1.67
CA VAL A 207 8.06 1.56 -2.62
C VAL A 207 8.49 1.15 -4.03
N LEU A 208 7.55 0.67 -4.83
CA LEU A 208 7.79 0.17 -6.18
C LEU A 208 6.93 0.91 -7.19
N PRO A 209 7.51 1.81 -8.01
CA PRO A 209 6.81 2.39 -9.14
C PRO A 209 6.48 1.31 -10.17
N THR A 210 5.21 1.17 -10.56
CA THR A 210 4.82 0.20 -11.61
C THR A 210 3.46 0.51 -12.22
N LEU A 211 3.36 0.36 -13.54
CA LEU A 211 2.09 0.40 -14.29
C LEU A 211 1.40 -0.98 -14.34
N LYS A 212 2.11 -2.06 -14.02
CA LYS A 212 1.64 -3.46 -14.09
C LYS A 212 1.32 -4.00 -12.69
N LYS A 213 0.44 -3.31 -11.98
CA LYS A 213 0.19 -3.56 -10.56
C LYS A 213 -0.37 -4.95 -10.28
N LYS A 214 -1.24 -5.49 -11.15
CA LYS A 214 -1.84 -6.83 -10.95
C LYS A 214 -0.77 -7.92 -11.02
N GLU A 215 0.05 -7.88 -12.07
CA GLU A 215 1.17 -8.79 -12.30
C GLU A 215 2.21 -8.67 -11.17
N LYS A 216 2.58 -7.44 -10.80
CA LYS A 216 3.56 -7.19 -9.75
C LYS A 216 3.07 -7.68 -8.39
N THR A 217 1.79 -7.52 -8.09
CA THR A 217 1.19 -8.06 -6.86
C THR A 217 1.29 -9.58 -6.80
N ALA A 218 0.96 -10.27 -7.91
CA ALA A 218 1.08 -11.73 -7.98
C ALA A 218 2.54 -12.20 -7.83
N GLU A 219 3.49 -11.51 -8.46
CA GLU A 219 4.92 -11.76 -8.32
C GLU A 219 5.39 -11.61 -6.87
N ILE A 220 5.04 -10.50 -6.21
CA ILE A 220 5.38 -10.23 -4.81
C ILE A 220 4.79 -11.31 -3.90
N ILE A 221 3.54 -11.72 -4.11
CA ILE A 221 2.89 -12.76 -3.30
C ILE A 221 3.62 -14.10 -3.43
N ARG A 222 4.06 -14.48 -4.64
CA ARG A 222 4.79 -15.75 -4.86
C ARG A 222 6.16 -15.78 -4.21
N ASN A 223 6.83 -14.64 -4.19
CA ASN A 223 8.22 -14.52 -3.73
C ASN A 223 8.36 -14.23 -2.23
N ASN A 224 7.25 -14.15 -1.49
CA ASN A 224 7.27 -13.77 -0.08
C ASN A 224 6.40 -14.70 0.77
N LYS A 225 6.66 -14.67 2.09
CA LYS A 225 5.89 -15.47 3.05
C LYS A 225 4.47 -14.91 3.19
N LEU A 226 3.52 -15.82 3.43
CA LEU A 226 2.12 -15.55 3.75
C LEU A 226 1.88 -15.79 5.25
N PRO A 227 0.80 -15.26 5.86
CA PRO A 227 -0.36 -14.57 5.27
C PRO A 227 -0.08 -13.14 4.78
N ALA A 228 -0.89 -12.67 3.82
CA ALA A 228 -0.79 -11.36 3.20
C ALA A 228 -2.09 -10.55 3.22
N ILE A 229 -1.98 -9.24 3.41
CA ILE A 229 -3.07 -8.27 3.18
C ILE A 229 -2.69 -7.38 2.00
N VAL A 230 -3.62 -7.19 1.07
CA VAL A 230 -3.47 -6.31 -0.09
C VAL A 230 -4.49 -5.18 -0.01
N TYR A 231 -4.04 -3.97 0.29
CA TYR A 231 -4.88 -2.78 0.40
C TYR A 231 -5.15 -2.14 -0.96
N THR A 232 -6.42 -1.91 -1.27
CA THR A 232 -6.89 -1.26 -2.50
C THR A 232 -7.75 -0.04 -2.18
N ALA A 233 -7.72 0.97 -3.06
CA ALA A 233 -8.47 2.21 -2.86
C ALA A 233 -10.00 2.03 -3.00
N THR A 234 -10.45 1.10 -3.86
CA THR A 234 -11.88 0.92 -4.17
C THR A 234 -12.33 -0.52 -3.96
N ARG A 235 -13.65 -0.73 -3.78
CA ARG A 235 -14.27 -2.07 -3.65
C ARG A 235 -14.05 -2.90 -4.92
N LYS A 236 -14.29 -2.27 -6.06
CA LYS A 236 -14.08 -2.87 -7.38
C LYS A 236 -12.64 -3.34 -7.58
N ALA A 237 -11.65 -2.54 -7.17
CA ALA A 237 -10.25 -2.96 -7.24
C ALA A 237 -9.94 -4.17 -6.35
N ALA A 238 -10.53 -4.26 -5.15
CA ALA A 238 -10.38 -5.44 -4.27
C ALA A 238 -10.95 -6.70 -4.94
N GLU A 239 -12.16 -6.61 -5.49
CA GLU A 239 -12.84 -7.70 -6.19
C GLU A 239 -12.04 -8.17 -7.42
N GLU A 240 -11.69 -7.24 -8.32
CA GLU A 240 -10.93 -7.53 -9.54
C GLU A 240 -9.54 -8.13 -9.26
N LEU A 241 -8.86 -7.63 -8.23
CA LEU A 241 -7.53 -8.11 -7.87
C LEU A 241 -7.62 -9.52 -7.26
N ALA A 242 -8.59 -9.77 -6.38
CA ALA A 242 -8.79 -11.10 -5.82
C ALA A 242 -9.18 -12.11 -6.90
N GLU A 243 -9.98 -11.73 -7.89
CA GLU A 243 -10.28 -12.57 -9.06
C GLU A 243 -9.03 -12.86 -9.90
N TYR A 244 -8.23 -11.84 -10.18
CA TYR A 244 -6.99 -11.99 -10.91
C TYR A 244 -6.03 -12.95 -10.20
N LEU A 245 -5.83 -12.76 -8.89
CA LEU A 245 -4.97 -13.62 -8.07
C LEU A 245 -5.47 -15.08 -8.03
N ARG A 246 -6.79 -15.30 -7.97
CA ARG A 246 -7.35 -16.65 -8.08
C ARG A 246 -7.07 -17.31 -9.43
N LYS A 247 -7.12 -16.57 -10.53
CA LYS A 247 -6.72 -17.07 -11.87
C LYS A 247 -5.24 -17.44 -11.91
N GLU A 248 -4.40 -16.71 -11.18
CA GLU A 248 -2.98 -16.99 -10.98
C GLU A 248 -2.70 -18.07 -9.92
N MET A 249 -3.72 -18.87 -9.55
CA MET A 249 -3.65 -19.97 -8.57
C MET A 249 -3.28 -19.56 -7.14
N VAL A 250 -3.54 -18.30 -6.76
CA VAL A 250 -3.38 -17.81 -5.39
C VAL A 250 -4.71 -17.94 -4.64
N ASN A 251 -4.69 -18.55 -3.45
CA ASN A 251 -5.86 -18.61 -2.56
C ASN A 251 -6.13 -17.22 -1.94
N SER A 252 -6.91 -16.40 -2.64
CA SER A 252 -7.25 -15.03 -2.26
C SER A 252 -8.76 -14.76 -2.24
N VAL A 253 -9.19 -13.99 -1.24
CA VAL A 253 -10.55 -13.46 -1.11
C VAL A 253 -10.54 -11.93 -1.09
N TYR A 254 -11.69 -11.29 -1.26
CA TYR A 254 -11.83 -9.84 -1.13
C TYR A 254 -12.66 -9.45 0.09
N TYR A 255 -12.41 -8.26 0.64
CA TYR A 255 -13.14 -7.73 1.79
C TYR A 255 -13.36 -6.22 1.67
N HIS A 256 -14.62 -5.78 1.81
CA HIS A 256 -14.96 -4.37 1.88
C HIS A 256 -16.32 -4.14 2.55
N ALA A 257 -16.62 -2.88 2.88
CA ALA A 257 -17.85 -2.50 3.58
C ALA A 257 -19.16 -2.90 2.86
N GLY A 258 -19.13 -3.07 1.54
CA GLY A 258 -20.30 -3.52 0.75
C GLY A 258 -20.69 -4.99 0.94
N LEU A 259 -19.88 -5.82 1.62
CA LEU A 259 -20.22 -7.21 1.89
C LEU A 259 -21.26 -7.33 3.02
N PRO A 260 -22.18 -8.32 2.94
CA PRO A 260 -23.08 -8.66 4.05
C PRO A 260 -22.30 -8.92 5.34
N SER A 261 -22.89 -8.58 6.49
CA SER A 261 -22.24 -8.74 7.80
C SER A 261 -21.84 -10.19 8.11
N GLU A 262 -22.65 -11.16 7.70
CA GLU A 262 -22.34 -12.58 7.86
C GLU A 262 -21.13 -13.01 7.02
N MET A 263 -21.06 -12.59 5.75
CA MET A 263 -19.92 -12.87 4.88
C MET A 263 -18.62 -12.25 5.40
N LYS A 264 -18.69 -11.02 5.92
CA LYS A 264 -17.52 -10.36 6.56
C LYS A 264 -16.98 -11.18 7.73
N ARG A 265 -17.88 -11.71 8.58
CA ARG A 265 -17.51 -12.58 9.70
C ARG A 265 -16.81 -13.86 9.21
N ILE A 266 -17.42 -14.56 8.24
CA ILE A 266 -16.86 -15.81 7.69
C ILE A 266 -15.45 -15.57 7.11
N ILE A 267 -15.29 -14.55 6.27
CA ILE A 267 -14.00 -14.21 5.65
C ILE A 267 -12.95 -13.86 6.71
N GLN A 268 -13.34 -13.09 7.73
CA GLN A 268 -12.46 -12.75 8.83
C GLN A 268 -12.02 -14.01 9.58
N ASP A 269 -12.93 -14.89 9.96
CA ASP A 269 -12.62 -16.14 10.66
C ASP A 269 -11.73 -17.07 9.83
N ASP A 270 -11.96 -17.14 8.52
CA ASP A 270 -11.14 -17.92 7.58
C ASP A 270 -9.71 -17.39 7.46
N PHE A 271 -9.55 -16.06 7.45
CA PHE A 271 -8.22 -15.44 7.42
C PHE A 271 -7.50 -15.59 8.78
N MET A 272 -8.21 -15.44 9.89
CA MET A 272 -7.66 -15.60 11.24
C MET A 272 -7.15 -17.03 11.47
N SER A 273 -7.96 -18.03 11.08
CA SER A 273 -7.63 -19.47 11.17
C SER A 273 -6.62 -19.95 10.14
N GLY A 274 -6.30 -19.14 9.12
CA GLY A 274 -5.33 -19.47 8.06
C GLY A 274 -5.90 -20.33 6.93
N ARG A 275 -7.22 -20.55 6.88
CA ARG A 275 -7.91 -21.18 5.73
C ARG A 275 -7.73 -20.36 4.45
N VAL A 276 -7.73 -19.04 4.59
CA VAL A 276 -7.37 -18.10 3.51
C VAL A 276 -6.07 -17.40 3.87
N LYS A 277 -5.13 -17.35 2.90
CA LYS A 277 -3.79 -16.79 3.13
C LYS A 277 -3.61 -15.38 2.58
N VAL A 278 -4.44 -14.96 1.63
CA VAL A 278 -4.35 -13.63 1.00
C VAL A 278 -5.72 -12.97 1.03
N ILE A 279 -5.76 -11.71 1.42
CA ILE A 279 -6.98 -10.92 1.38
C ILE A 279 -6.76 -9.58 0.69
N CYS A 280 -7.57 -9.28 -0.32
CA CYS A 280 -7.59 -8.00 -1.02
C CYS A 280 -8.70 -7.15 -0.42
N ALA A 281 -8.38 -5.98 0.13
CA ALA A 281 -9.36 -5.23 0.89
C ALA A 281 -9.20 -3.72 0.80
N THR A 282 -10.30 -3.02 1.01
CA THR A 282 -10.22 -1.59 1.34
C THR A 282 -9.80 -1.42 2.81
N ASN A 283 -9.56 -0.18 3.25
CA ASN A 283 -9.32 0.17 4.64
C ASN A 283 -10.34 -0.38 5.66
N ALA A 284 -11.52 -0.83 5.19
CA ALA A 284 -12.53 -1.52 5.99
C ALA A 284 -11.99 -2.82 6.63
N PHE A 285 -11.02 -3.48 6.00
CA PHE A 285 -10.33 -4.63 6.58
C PHE A 285 -9.12 -4.14 7.38
N GLY A 286 -9.36 -3.80 8.64
CA GLY A 286 -8.28 -3.37 9.51
C GLY A 286 -8.74 -3.07 10.92
N MET A 287 -9.77 -2.27 11.11
CA MET A 287 -10.21 -1.93 12.46
C MET A 287 -10.65 -3.21 13.21
N GLY A 288 -9.92 -3.58 14.27
CA GLY A 288 -10.21 -4.75 15.11
C GLY A 288 -9.51 -6.07 14.75
N ILE A 289 -8.67 -6.13 13.71
CA ILE A 289 -7.96 -7.37 13.37
C ILE A 289 -6.67 -7.50 14.20
N ASP A 290 -6.54 -8.62 14.92
CA ASP A 290 -5.37 -8.97 15.74
C ASP A 290 -4.77 -10.34 15.37
N LYS A 291 -4.25 -10.43 14.14
CA LYS A 291 -3.48 -11.59 13.67
C LYS A 291 -1.98 -11.30 13.78
N ASN A 292 -1.28 -12.07 14.63
CA ASN A 292 0.11 -11.75 14.98
C ASN A 292 1.13 -12.08 13.88
N ASP A 293 0.79 -13.02 13.01
CA ASP A 293 1.70 -13.67 12.06
C ASP A 293 1.58 -13.17 10.61
N ILE A 294 1.00 -11.99 10.37
CA ILE A 294 0.93 -11.41 9.01
C ILE A 294 2.35 -11.09 8.51
N ARG A 295 2.73 -11.70 7.38
CA ARG A 295 4.09 -11.63 6.82
C ARG A 295 4.26 -10.60 5.73
N LEU A 296 3.18 -10.24 5.07
CA LEU A 296 3.21 -9.39 3.88
C LEU A 296 2.05 -8.39 3.89
N VAL A 297 2.35 -7.12 3.68
CA VAL A 297 1.34 -6.09 3.39
C VAL A 297 1.69 -5.44 2.06
N ILE A 298 0.71 -5.36 1.16
CA ILE A 298 0.86 -4.73 -0.15
C ILE A 298 -0.16 -3.61 -0.26
N HIS A 299 0.27 -2.38 -0.46
CA HIS A 299 -0.58 -1.28 -0.90
C HIS A 299 -0.63 -1.29 -2.42
N TYR A 300 -1.70 -1.84 -2.99
CA TYR A 300 -1.92 -1.84 -4.44
C TYR A 300 -2.19 -0.43 -4.98
N ASN A 301 -2.80 0.43 -4.16
CA ASN A 301 -2.91 1.86 -4.40
C ASN A 301 -2.28 2.62 -3.24
N MET A 302 -1.66 3.77 -3.55
CA MET A 302 -1.19 4.70 -2.53
C MET A 302 -2.34 5.13 -1.60
N PRO A 303 -2.19 5.01 -0.27
CA PRO A 303 -3.16 5.53 0.70
C PRO A 303 -3.21 7.06 0.68
N GLY A 304 -4.27 7.66 1.24
CA GLY A 304 -4.45 9.12 1.25
C GLY A 304 -3.60 9.88 2.28
N SER A 305 -2.93 9.18 3.20
CA SER A 305 -2.08 9.81 4.23
C SER A 305 -1.11 8.82 4.86
N ILE A 306 -0.07 9.35 5.52
CA ILE A 306 0.94 8.56 6.25
C ILE A 306 0.35 7.84 7.46
N GLU A 307 -0.65 8.42 8.15
CA GLU A 307 -1.29 7.75 9.28
C GLU A 307 -2.02 6.49 8.84
N ASN A 308 -2.77 6.55 7.73
CA ASN A 308 -3.45 5.38 7.18
C ASN A 308 -2.43 4.32 6.77
N TYR A 309 -1.40 4.71 6.01
CA TYR A 309 -0.29 3.84 5.65
C TYR A 309 0.31 3.15 6.88
N TYR A 310 0.68 3.93 7.89
CA TYR A 310 1.37 3.42 9.07
C TYR A 310 0.50 2.47 9.91
N GLN A 311 -0.79 2.78 10.06
CA GLN A 311 -1.73 1.88 10.74
C GLN A 311 -1.93 0.57 9.99
N GLU A 312 -2.00 0.62 8.67
CA GLU A 312 -2.19 -0.53 7.79
C GLU A 312 -0.98 -1.45 7.82
N ILE A 313 0.25 -0.91 7.71
CA ILE A 313 1.49 -1.72 7.78
C ILE A 313 1.76 -2.24 9.19
N GLY A 314 1.31 -1.54 10.23
CA GLY A 314 1.49 -1.94 11.64
C GLY A 314 0.80 -3.25 12.02
N ARG A 315 -0.02 -3.80 11.11
CA ARG A 315 -0.65 -5.13 11.20
C ARG A 315 0.31 -6.26 10.91
N ALA A 316 1.34 -6.01 10.11
CA ALA A 316 2.34 -7.01 9.79
C ALA A 316 3.24 -7.25 11.02
N GLY A 317 3.60 -8.52 11.23
CA GLY A 317 4.63 -8.94 12.19
C GLY A 317 4.43 -8.40 13.60
N ARG A 318 3.26 -8.61 14.21
CA ARG A 318 3.07 -8.27 15.64
C ARG A 318 3.77 -9.27 16.57
N ASP A 319 4.08 -10.45 16.06
CA ASP A 319 4.97 -11.44 16.68
C ASP A 319 6.45 -11.02 16.68
N GLY A 320 6.81 -9.88 16.08
CA GLY A 320 8.18 -9.39 16.00
C GLY A 320 9.02 -10.05 14.91
N ASN A 321 8.50 -11.04 14.18
CA ASN A 321 9.22 -11.69 13.09
C ASN A 321 9.32 -10.77 11.85
N PRO A 322 10.34 -10.96 10.99
CA PRO A 322 10.50 -10.19 9.77
C PRO A 322 9.27 -10.25 8.87
N SER A 323 8.76 -9.08 8.51
CA SER A 323 7.63 -8.91 7.60
C SER A 323 7.95 -7.83 6.57
N LYS A 324 7.41 -7.99 5.35
CA LYS A 324 7.66 -7.07 4.25
C LYS A 324 6.44 -6.25 3.91
N VAL A 325 6.69 -5.02 3.53
CA VAL A 325 5.69 -4.05 3.10
C VAL A 325 6.07 -3.56 1.71
N PHE A 326 5.12 -3.58 0.79
CA PHE A 326 5.29 -3.06 -0.56
C PHE A 326 4.20 -2.04 -0.87
N LEU A 327 4.57 -0.83 -1.26
CA LEU A 327 3.67 0.16 -1.82
C LEU A 327 3.88 0.23 -3.33
N LEU A 328 2.87 -0.16 -4.11
CA LEU A 328 2.88 -0.05 -5.56
C LEU A 328 2.40 1.34 -5.94
N TYR A 329 3.24 2.11 -6.63
CA TYR A 329 2.96 3.49 -6.97
C TYR A 329 2.76 3.69 -8.47
N GLU A 330 1.75 4.50 -8.81
CA GLU A 330 1.57 5.11 -10.13
C GLU A 330 0.95 6.51 -9.97
N ASP A 331 1.21 7.43 -10.92
CA ASP A 331 0.70 8.82 -10.84
C ASP A 331 -0.83 8.91 -10.75
N ARG A 332 -1.55 7.91 -11.29
CA ARG A 332 -3.02 7.86 -11.24
C ARG A 332 -3.57 7.65 -9.83
N ASP A 333 -2.78 7.09 -8.90
CA ASP A 333 -3.22 6.91 -7.52
C ASP A 333 -3.53 8.24 -6.85
N LYS A 334 -2.76 9.29 -7.17
CA LYS A 334 -3.03 10.66 -6.69
C LYS A 334 -4.43 11.10 -7.08
N GLN A 335 -4.80 10.91 -8.34
CA GLN A 335 -6.11 11.32 -8.87
C GLN A 335 -7.25 10.59 -8.16
N VAL A 336 -7.06 9.32 -7.80
CA VAL A 336 -8.03 8.55 -7.01
C VAL A 336 -8.21 9.17 -5.62
N GLN A 337 -7.12 9.55 -4.95
CA GLN A 337 -7.19 10.19 -3.64
C GLN A 337 -7.80 11.60 -3.72
N GLU A 338 -7.44 12.40 -4.72
CA GLU A 338 -8.04 13.71 -4.98
C GLU A 338 -9.54 13.60 -5.26
N TYR A 339 -9.98 12.56 -5.97
CA TYR A 339 -11.39 12.28 -6.18
C TYR A 339 -12.11 12.00 -4.85
N PHE A 340 -11.51 11.25 -3.93
CA PHE A 340 -12.10 11.01 -2.60
C PHE A 340 -12.17 12.29 -1.77
N ILE A 341 -11.11 13.11 -1.78
CA ILE A 341 -11.09 14.41 -1.10
C ILE A 341 -12.24 15.27 -1.61
N ASN A 342 -12.32 15.47 -2.93
CA ASN A 342 -13.37 16.28 -3.55
C ASN A 342 -14.78 15.71 -3.31
N SER A 343 -14.94 14.39 -3.26
CA SER A 343 -16.22 13.75 -2.93
C SER A 343 -16.64 13.95 -1.48
N SER A 344 -15.68 14.08 -0.56
CA SER A 344 -15.92 14.32 0.87
C SER A 344 -16.04 15.80 1.24
N THR A 345 -15.59 16.70 0.36
CA THR A 345 -15.61 18.16 0.57
C THR A 345 -16.40 18.84 -0.56
N PRO A 346 -17.74 18.80 -0.51
CA PRO A 346 -18.59 19.34 -1.57
C PRO A 346 -18.48 20.86 -1.67
N SER A 347 -18.60 21.40 -2.88
CA SER A 347 -18.65 22.84 -3.11
C SER A 347 -19.99 23.43 -2.64
N ARG A 348 -20.03 24.75 -2.44
CA ARG A 348 -21.28 25.47 -2.12
C ARG A 348 -22.38 25.15 -3.14
N ASP A 349 -22.05 25.22 -4.43
CA ASP A 349 -23.00 24.94 -5.52
C ASP A 349 -23.55 23.52 -5.45
N GLN A 350 -22.73 22.53 -5.09
CA GLN A 350 -23.18 21.14 -4.95
C GLN A 350 -24.11 20.96 -3.75
N ILE A 351 -23.86 21.66 -2.64
CA ILE A 351 -24.73 21.65 -1.46
C ILE A 351 -26.08 22.30 -1.78
N GLU A 352 -26.04 23.48 -2.40
CA GLU A 352 -27.24 24.21 -2.85
C GLU A 352 -28.05 23.38 -3.84
N MET A 353 -27.39 22.73 -4.80
CA MET A 353 -28.02 21.88 -5.79
C MET A 353 -28.67 20.63 -5.18
N LEU A 354 -28.03 19.98 -4.20
CA LEU A 354 -28.66 18.87 -3.46
C LEU A 354 -29.91 19.36 -2.73
N TYR A 355 -29.80 20.47 -2.01
CA TYR A 355 -30.91 21.03 -1.24
C TYR A 355 -32.11 21.37 -2.12
N ASP A 356 -31.89 22.05 -3.24
CA ASP A 356 -32.93 22.39 -4.20
C ASP A 356 -33.55 21.13 -4.83
N CYS A 357 -32.74 20.16 -5.27
CA CYS A 357 -33.26 18.92 -5.86
C CYS A 357 -34.14 18.14 -4.88
N VAL A 358 -33.72 18.02 -3.62
CA VAL A 358 -34.49 17.33 -2.59
C VAL A 358 -35.80 18.06 -2.30
N CYS A 359 -35.76 19.38 -2.14
CA CYS A 359 -36.97 20.17 -1.86
C CYS A 359 -37.94 20.22 -3.03
N ASP A 360 -37.43 20.28 -4.27
CA ASP A 360 -38.24 20.27 -5.49
C ASP A 360 -38.87 18.89 -5.73
N TYR A 361 -38.11 17.82 -5.49
CA TYR A 361 -38.65 16.45 -5.54
C TYR A 361 -39.76 16.24 -4.50
N GLY A 362 -39.56 16.77 -3.29
CA GLY A 362 -40.57 16.81 -2.23
C GLY A 362 -41.71 17.82 -2.45
N LYS A 363 -41.67 18.61 -3.54
CA LYS A 363 -42.65 19.68 -3.87
C LYS A 363 -42.88 20.68 -2.73
N ILE A 364 -41.81 21.07 -2.04
CA ILE A 364 -41.87 21.95 -0.87
C ILE A 364 -41.71 23.40 -1.32
N ALA A 365 -42.71 24.24 -1.07
CA ALA A 365 -42.62 25.68 -1.35
C ALA A 365 -41.71 26.42 -0.34
N LEU A 366 -41.21 27.59 -0.73
CA LEU A 366 -40.48 28.48 0.18
C LEU A 366 -41.35 28.83 1.41
N GLY A 367 -40.74 28.79 2.60
CA GLY A 367 -41.42 29.05 3.87
C GLY A 367 -42.21 27.85 4.43
N MET A 368 -42.23 26.70 3.74
CA MET A 368 -42.93 25.50 4.19
C MET A 368 -41.95 24.41 4.67
N THR A 369 -42.40 23.55 5.58
CA THR A 369 -41.71 22.32 5.97
C THR A 369 -42.33 21.10 5.27
N ASN A 370 -41.66 19.96 5.32
CA ASN A 370 -42.24 18.71 4.82
C ASN A 370 -43.16 18.09 5.86
N THR A 371 -44.40 17.77 5.47
CA THR A 371 -45.36 17.05 6.31
C THR A 371 -45.11 15.53 6.31
N GLN A 372 -44.54 15.02 5.22
CA GLN A 372 -44.09 13.63 5.10
C GLN A 372 -42.59 13.57 4.73
N PRO A 373 -41.86 12.54 5.17
CA PRO A 373 -40.46 12.33 4.77
C PRO A 373 -40.34 12.21 3.25
N ILE A 374 -39.32 12.85 2.66
CA ILE A 374 -39.01 12.71 1.23
C ILE A 374 -38.23 11.42 1.04
N VAL A 375 -38.78 10.47 0.30
CA VAL A 375 -38.14 9.17 0.09
C VAL A 375 -36.96 9.31 -0.86
N TYR A 376 -35.79 8.78 -0.48
CA TYR A 376 -34.63 8.68 -1.35
C TYR A 376 -34.76 7.43 -2.24
N ASP A 377 -35.60 7.53 -3.26
CA ASP A 377 -35.92 6.47 -4.22
C ASP A 377 -35.09 6.57 -5.51
N THR A 378 -35.39 5.70 -6.48
CA THR A 378 -34.77 5.70 -7.80
C THR A 378 -35.05 6.98 -8.59
N GLY A 379 -36.19 7.64 -8.36
CA GLY A 379 -36.56 8.89 -9.03
C GLY A 379 -35.63 10.02 -8.60
N LEU A 380 -35.47 10.21 -7.29
CA LEU A 380 -34.53 11.18 -6.73
C LEU A 380 -33.07 10.82 -7.08
N THR A 381 -32.73 9.53 -7.06
CA THR A 381 -31.38 9.07 -7.46
C THR A 381 -31.05 9.48 -8.89
N ASN A 382 -31.94 9.22 -9.84
CA ASN A 382 -31.76 9.59 -11.25
C ASN A 382 -31.62 11.11 -11.44
N LEU A 383 -32.40 11.91 -10.70
CA LEU A 383 -32.30 13.37 -10.74
C LEU A 383 -30.93 13.87 -10.26
N LEU A 384 -30.43 13.31 -9.15
CA LEU A 384 -29.13 13.67 -8.59
C LEU A 384 -27.98 13.22 -9.51
N GLU A 385 -28.12 12.07 -10.18
CA GLU A 385 -27.17 11.60 -11.19
C GLU A 385 -27.10 12.51 -12.42
N ILE A 386 -28.24 12.98 -12.93
CA ILE A 386 -28.31 13.97 -14.02
C ILE A 386 -27.57 15.26 -13.63
N LYS A 387 -27.67 15.64 -12.35
CA LYS A 387 -26.96 16.79 -11.77
C LYS A 387 -25.49 16.49 -11.44
N LYS A 388 -24.97 15.31 -11.81
CA LYS A 388 -23.60 14.85 -11.57
C LYS A 388 -23.19 14.86 -10.09
N LEU A 389 -24.14 14.64 -9.18
CA LEU A 389 -23.86 14.47 -7.76
C LEU A 389 -23.54 13.00 -7.48
N SER A 390 -22.28 12.70 -7.14
CA SER A 390 -21.89 11.36 -6.71
C SER A 390 -22.48 11.07 -5.33
N ASN A 391 -22.67 9.78 -5.00
CA ASN A 391 -23.14 9.38 -3.67
C ASN A 391 -22.24 9.92 -2.53
N GLY A 392 -20.92 10.02 -2.75
CA GLY A 392 -20.01 10.63 -1.77
C GLY A 392 -20.36 12.11 -1.48
N ILE A 393 -20.60 12.88 -2.55
CA ILE A 393 -21.01 14.29 -2.47
C ILE A 393 -22.37 14.41 -1.78
N ILE A 394 -23.33 13.53 -2.12
CA ILE A 394 -24.67 13.54 -1.51
C ILE A 394 -24.57 13.32 0.00
N GLN A 395 -23.81 12.32 0.45
CA GLN A 395 -23.62 12.04 1.88
C GLN A 395 -22.92 13.21 2.60
N ALA A 396 -21.85 13.75 2.00
CA ALA A 396 -21.10 14.86 2.59
C ALA A 396 -21.95 16.16 2.66
N ALA A 397 -22.66 16.50 1.58
CA ALA A 397 -23.52 17.68 1.53
C ALA A 397 -24.71 17.54 2.47
N SER A 398 -25.31 16.34 2.58
CA SER A 398 -26.36 16.05 3.56
C SER A 398 -25.87 16.25 5.00
N LYS A 399 -24.64 15.83 5.30
CA LYS A 399 -24.03 16.05 6.63
C LYS A 399 -23.89 17.55 6.93
N VAL A 400 -23.38 18.34 5.97
CA VAL A 400 -23.23 19.79 6.13
C VAL A 400 -24.58 20.47 6.35
N LEU A 401 -25.59 20.11 5.54
CA LEU A 401 -26.95 20.65 5.70
C LEU A 401 -27.59 20.24 7.03
N ASN A 402 -27.29 19.05 7.54
CA ASN A 402 -27.77 18.59 8.84
C ASN A 402 -27.12 19.35 9.99
N GLU A 403 -25.80 19.54 9.95
CA GLU A 403 -25.05 20.33 10.93
C GLU A 403 -25.46 21.81 10.94
N SER A 404 -25.79 22.37 9.77
CA SER A 404 -26.38 23.70 9.62
C SER A 404 -27.87 23.76 9.93
N GLY A 405 -28.52 22.64 10.28
CA GLY A 405 -29.92 22.61 10.71
C GLY A 405 -30.95 22.79 9.60
N TYR A 406 -30.63 22.49 8.34
CA TYR A 406 -31.55 22.63 7.20
C TYR A 406 -32.18 21.30 6.77
N LEU A 407 -31.38 20.25 6.61
CA LEU A 407 -31.82 18.99 6.01
C LEU A 407 -31.15 17.80 6.71
N SER A 408 -31.95 16.82 7.13
CA SER A 408 -31.48 15.57 7.73
C SER A 408 -31.72 14.42 6.77
N LEU A 409 -30.71 13.58 6.53
CA LEU A 409 -30.83 12.29 5.88
C LEU A 409 -30.91 11.19 6.94
N LYS A 410 -32.06 10.54 7.07
CA LYS A 410 -32.25 9.42 7.99
C LYS A 410 -32.14 8.11 7.21
N SER A 411 -31.18 7.28 7.60
CA SER A 411 -31.00 5.92 7.07
C SER A 411 -31.85 4.87 7.80
N ASP A 412 -32.71 5.30 8.72
CA ASP A 412 -33.58 4.38 9.46
C ASP A 412 -34.46 3.65 8.47
N ILE A 413 -34.17 2.35 8.35
CA ILE A 413 -35.04 1.38 7.70
C ILE A 413 -36.40 1.57 8.34
N MET A 414 -37.40 2.00 7.59
CA MET A 414 -38.77 1.77 8.01
C MET A 414 -38.97 0.26 7.99
N SER A 415 -38.69 -0.41 9.11
CA SER A 415 -38.80 -1.85 9.27
C SER A 415 -40.25 -2.32 9.42
N GLN A 416 -41.22 -1.41 9.27
CA GLN A 416 -42.59 -1.63 9.71
C GLN A 416 -43.51 -1.73 8.51
N HIS A 417 -44.23 -2.84 8.43
CA HIS A 417 -45.30 -3.05 7.46
C HIS A 417 -46.49 -2.16 7.87
N LEU A 418 -47.02 -1.37 6.94
CA LEU A 418 -48.24 -0.58 7.19
C LEU A 418 -49.43 -1.25 6.49
N VAL A 419 -50.51 -1.46 7.22
CA VAL A 419 -51.72 -2.12 6.73
C VAL A 419 -52.95 -1.27 7.05
N ARG A 420 -53.90 -1.19 6.11
CA ARG A 420 -55.22 -0.58 6.27
C ARG A 420 -56.28 -1.45 5.61
N PHE A 421 -57.51 -1.45 6.13
CA PHE A 421 -58.67 -2.02 5.43
C PHE A 421 -59.33 -0.93 4.57
N PRO A 422 -59.32 -1.06 3.23
CA PRO A 422 -60.09 -0.17 2.35
C PRO A 422 -61.60 -0.46 2.40
N LEU A 423 -61.99 -1.66 2.87
CA LEU A 423 -63.38 -2.12 2.97
C LEU A 423 -64.06 -1.60 4.24
N LYS A 424 -65.39 -1.44 4.21
CA LYS A 424 -66.17 -1.19 5.44
C LYS A 424 -66.22 -2.45 6.33
N PRO A 425 -66.43 -2.32 7.66
CA PRO A 425 -66.50 -3.46 8.57
C PRO A 425 -67.45 -4.58 8.12
N ASP A 426 -68.65 -4.24 7.64
CA ASP A 426 -69.64 -5.23 7.17
C ASP A 426 -69.18 -6.00 5.93
N GLN A 427 -68.41 -5.34 5.06
CA GLN A 427 -67.85 -5.93 3.84
C GLN A 427 -66.68 -6.86 4.17
N LEU A 428 -65.82 -6.46 5.10
CA LEU A 428 -64.73 -7.31 5.59
C LEU A 428 -65.30 -8.56 6.30
N HIS A 429 -66.32 -8.39 7.13
CA HIS A 429 -66.99 -9.50 7.80
C HIS A 429 -67.59 -10.50 6.80
N SER A 430 -68.26 -9.99 5.76
CA SER A 430 -68.80 -10.83 4.68
C SER A 430 -67.71 -11.57 3.90
N PHE A 431 -66.55 -10.94 3.71
CA PHE A 431 -65.39 -11.61 3.10
C PHE A 431 -64.84 -12.74 3.97
N ILE A 432 -64.67 -12.48 5.27
CA ILE A 432 -64.14 -13.46 6.23
C ILE A 432 -65.02 -14.72 6.30
N ILE A 433 -66.33 -14.58 6.22
CA ILE A 433 -67.26 -15.72 6.28
C ILE A 433 -67.24 -16.54 5.00
N ASN A 434 -67.22 -15.88 3.84
CA ASN A 434 -67.54 -16.54 2.57
C ASN A 434 -66.31 -16.91 1.73
N PHE A 435 -65.17 -16.25 1.94
CA PHE A 435 -64.06 -16.29 0.98
C PHE A 435 -62.66 -16.40 1.61
N ALA A 436 -62.51 -16.16 2.92
CA ALA A 436 -61.19 -16.27 3.58
C ALA A 436 -60.80 -17.73 3.83
N THR A 437 -59.54 -18.06 3.54
CA THR A 437 -58.91 -19.30 4.02
C THR A 437 -58.75 -19.26 5.55
N ALA A 438 -58.47 -20.40 6.19
CA ALA A 438 -58.26 -20.44 7.64
C ALA A 438 -57.18 -19.44 8.11
N ASN A 439 -56.01 -19.45 7.46
CA ASN A 439 -54.89 -18.55 7.78
C ASN A 439 -55.25 -17.07 7.55
N HIS A 440 -55.86 -16.74 6.41
CA HIS A 440 -56.30 -15.36 6.12
C HIS A 440 -57.36 -14.87 7.12
N LYS A 441 -58.28 -15.74 7.53
CA LYS A 441 -59.29 -15.43 8.53
C LYS A 441 -58.65 -15.08 9.87
N ASP A 442 -57.72 -15.89 10.34
CA ASP A 442 -57.06 -15.68 11.64
C ASP A 442 -56.19 -14.42 11.62
N LEU A 443 -55.45 -14.17 10.53
CA LEU A 443 -54.69 -12.95 10.33
C LEU A 443 -55.58 -11.69 10.31
N LEU A 444 -56.68 -11.70 9.56
CA LEU A 444 -57.62 -10.57 9.47
C LEU A 444 -58.32 -10.30 10.80
N LEU A 445 -58.70 -11.35 11.54
CA LEU A 445 -59.27 -11.23 12.88
C LEU A 445 -58.26 -10.68 13.88
N LEU A 446 -57.01 -11.13 13.82
CA LEU A 446 -55.93 -10.65 14.68
C LEU A 446 -55.61 -9.17 14.42
N LEU A 447 -55.56 -8.75 13.16
CA LEU A 447 -55.40 -7.34 12.77
C LEU A 447 -56.58 -6.50 13.27
N THR A 448 -57.81 -6.97 13.08
CA THR A 448 -59.02 -6.27 13.58
C THR A 448 -59.00 -6.16 15.10
N LYS A 449 -58.58 -7.21 15.81
CA LYS A 449 -58.48 -7.23 17.27
C LYS A 449 -57.39 -6.28 17.80
N ASN A 450 -56.25 -6.20 17.13
CA ASN A 450 -55.13 -5.37 17.56
C ASN A 450 -55.37 -3.87 17.33
N PHE A 451 -56.11 -3.49 16.28
CA PHE A 451 -56.23 -2.08 15.86
C PHE A 451 -57.66 -1.52 15.89
N GLY A 452 -58.69 -2.36 16.04
CA GLY A 452 -60.09 -1.92 16.17
C GLY A 452 -60.60 -1.14 14.96
N SER A 453 -61.35 -0.06 15.19
CA SER A 453 -61.85 0.81 14.11
C SER A 453 -60.75 1.63 13.42
N LYS A 454 -59.56 1.74 14.02
CA LYS A 454 -58.47 2.56 13.51
C LYS A 454 -57.94 2.06 12.16
N ILE A 455 -57.81 0.74 11.99
CA ILE A 455 -57.28 0.14 10.76
C ILE A 455 -58.18 0.34 9.54
N PHE A 456 -59.45 0.74 9.73
CA PHE A 456 -60.36 1.08 8.64
C PHE A 456 -60.20 2.53 8.17
N ASN A 457 -59.74 3.41 9.08
CA ASN A 457 -59.61 4.84 8.79
C ASN A 457 -58.17 5.20 8.41
N ASP A 458 -57.18 4.64 9.11
CA ASP A 458 -55.76 4.99 8.99
C ASP A 458 -54.85 3.77 8.78
N TYR A 459 -53.69 3.99 8.19
CA TYR A 459 -52.61 3.00 8.14
C TYR A 459 -52.11 2.67 9.55
N CYS A 460 -52.17 1.38 9.89
CA CYS A 460 -51.70 0.84 11.16
C CYS A 460 -50.37 0.10 10.97
N ARG A 461 -49.46 0.29 11.94
CA ARG A 461 -48.14 -0.35 11.96
C ARG A 461 -48.27 -1.77 12.46
N VAL A 462 -47.77 -2.72 11.67
CA VAL A 462 -47.85 -4.15 11.94
C VAL A 462 -46.46 -4.69 12.24
N ASP A 463 -46.34 -5.38 13.38
CA ASP A 463 -45.15 -6.12 13.77
C ASP A 463 -45.28 -7.57 13.28
N ILE A 464 -44.52 -7.92 12.24
CA ILE A 464 -44.58 -9.24 11.59
C ILE A 464 -44.16 -10.35 12.55
N LYS A 465 -43.14 -10.10 13.37
CA LYS A 465 -42.65 -11.07 14.34
C LYS A 465 -43.71 -11.39 15.39
N ASN A 466 -44.39 -10.35 15.91
CA ASN A 466 -45.48 -10.55 16.87
C ASN A 466 -46.68 -11.31 16.27
N LEU A 467 -47.00 -11.06 14.99
CA LEU A 467 -48.07 -11.80 14.32
C LEU A 467 -47.70 -13.26 14.10
N ALA A 468 -46.47 -13.53 13.64
CA ALA A 468 -45.93 -14.86 13.42
C ALA A 468 -45.93 -15.69 14.72
N GLU A 469 -45.46 -15.11 15.83
CA GLU A 469 -45.48 -15.75 17.16
C GLU A 469 -46.90 -16.07 17.64
N ARG A 470 -47.89 -15.20 17.37
CA ARG A 470 -49.27 -15.39 17.82
C ARG A 470 -50.10 -16.31 16.94
N LEU A 471 -49.69 -16.50 15.69
CA LEU A 471 -50.33 -17.37 14.71
C LEU A 471 -49.58 -18.70 14.56
N GLU A 472 -48.50 -18.92 15.33
CA GLU A 472 -47.66 -20.13 15.30
C GLU A 472 -47.16 -20.48 13.88
N THR A 473 -46.68 -19.46 13.16
CA THR A 473 -46.22 -19.54 11.75
C THR A 473 -44.92 -18.75 11.56
N ASP A 474 -44.28 -18.90 10.40
CA ASP A 474 -43.04 -18.20 10.06
C ASP A 474 -43.30 -16.76 9.58
N GLU A 475 -42.34 -15.86 9.83
CA GLU A 475 -42.44 -14.46 9.39
C GLU A 475 -42.63 -14.33 7.87
N GLU A 476 -42.05 -15.24 7.09
CA GLU A 476 -42.18 -15.25 5.62
C GLU A 476 -43.60 -15.59 5.16
N GLU A 477 -44.30 -16.50 5.85
CA GLU A 477 -45.68 -16.87 5.55
C GLU A 477 -46.64 -15.70 5.83
N ILE A 478 -46.48 -14.99 6.94
CA ILE A 478 -47.26 -13.78 7.24
C ILE A 478 -47.06 -12.70 6.17
N VAL A 479 -45.83 -12.51 5.70
CA VAL A 479 -45.54 -11.53 4.63
C VAL A 479 -46.23 -11.94 3.33
N GLN A 480 -46.23 -13.24 3.01
CA GLN A 480 -46.90 -13.78 1.84
C GLN A 480 -48.43 -13.59 1.91
N ASP A 481 -49.05 -13.91 3.04
CA ASP A 481 -50.48 -13.74 3.29
C ASP A 481 -50.92 -12.28 3.14
N LEU A 482 -50.13 -11.34 3.68
CA LEU A 482 -50.37 -9.90 3.50
C LEU A 482 -50.30 -9.49 2.01
N VAL A 483 -49.37 -10.06 1.23
CA VAL A 483 -49.26 -9.78 -0.20
C VAL A 483 -50.46 -10.35 -0.96
N GLU A 484 -50.96 -11.53 -0.60
CA GLU A 484 -52.15 -12.15 -1.21
C GLU A 484 -53.42 -11.37 -0.91
N LEU A 485 -53.64 -10.99 0.35
CA LEU A 485 -54.76 -10.14 0.76
C LEU A 485 -54.72 -8.76 0.11
N PHE A 486 -53.51 -8.21 -0.09
CA PHE A 486 -53.33 -6.95 -0.82
C PHE A 486 -53.69 -7.09 -2.30
N ARG A 487 -53.22 -8.15 -2.96
CA ARG A 487 -53.59 -8.45 -4.36
C ARG A 487 -55.09 -8.67 -4.52
N GLY A 488 -55.73 -9.26 -3.52
CA GLY A 488 -57.18 -9.42 -3.45
C GLY A 488 -57.96 -8.13 -3.15
N GLY A 489 -57.27 -7.02 -2.88
CA GLY A 489 -57.90 -5.74 -2.54
C GLY A 489 -58.57 -5.71 -1.16
N ILE A 490 -58.31 -6.71 -0.32
CA ILE A 490 -58.90 -6.84 1.03
C ILE A 490 -58.18 -5.94 2.03
N ILE A 491 -56.88 -5.75 1.82
CA ILE A 491 -56.06 -4.78 2.54
C ILE A 491 -55.36 -3.84 1.56
N GLU A 492 -55.03 -2.64 2.03
CA GLU A 492 -53.93 -1.86 1.50
C GLU A 492 -52.68 -2.22 2.31
N HIS A 493 -51.60 -2.62 1.64
CA HIS A 493 -50.34 -3.00 2.27
C HIS A 493 -49.19 -2.17 1.70
N GLN A 494 -48.54 -1.37 2.55
CA GLN A 494 -47.30 -0.71 2.20
C GLN A 494 -46.14 -1.50 2.80
N LYS A 495 -45.31 -2.05 1.92
CA LYS A 495 -44.08 -2.76 2.30
C LYS A 495 -43.10 -1.79 2.97
N PRO A 496 -42.29 -2.27 3.93
CA PRO A 496 -41.20 -1.49 4.50
C PRO A 496 -40.30 -0.97 3.39
N GLN A 497 -40.26 0.36 3.21
CA GLN A 497 -39.33 0.97 2.28
C GLN A 497 -37.94 0.97 2.94
N LYS A 498 -37.01 0.22 2.36
CA LYS A 498 -35.59 0.21 2.76
C LYS A 498 -34.84 1.50 2.37
N ASN A 499 -35.54 2.47 1.80
CA ASN A 499 -34.93 3.67 1.24
C ASN A 499 -34.73 4.71 2.33
N PRO A 500 -33.54 5.33 2.41
CA PRO A 500 -33.32 6.49 3.28
C PRO A 500 -34.36 7.59 3.03
N THR A 501 -34.59 8.45 4.01
CA THR A 501 -35.51 9.58 3.85
C THR A 501 -34.85 10.90 4.22
N PHE A 502 -35.16 11.94 3.44
CA PHE A 502 -34.81 13.31 3.75
C PHE A 502 -35.95 13.98 4.53
N GLY A 503 -35.58 14.80 5.51
CA GLY A 503 -36.51 15.66 6.24
C GLY A 503 -35.91 17.04 6.46
N LEU A 504 -36.71 18.09 6.27
CA LEU A 504 -36.31 19.44 6.60
C LEU A 504 -36.38 19.65 8.12
N LEU A 505 -35.36 20.30 8.66
CA LEU A 505 -35.28 20.64 10.08
C LEU A 505 -35.87 22.02 10.38
N GLN A 506 -36.07 22.83 9.34
CA GLN A 506 -36.68 24.16 9.40
C GLN A 506 -37.42 24.45 8.08
N PRO A 507 -38.28 25.49 8.03
CA PRO A 507 -38.96 25.87 6.78
C PRO A 507 -37.99 26.10 5.62
N ARG A 508 -38.38 25.72 4.40
CA ARG A 508 -37.55 25.85 3.20
C ARG A 508 -37.15 27.31 2.98
N VAL A 509 -35.85 27.56 2.83
CA VAL A 509 -35.31 28.87 2.46
C VAL A 509 -34.79 28.83 1.02
N GLN A 510 -34.44 29.98 0.45
CA GLN A 510 -33.71 29.99 -0.82
C GLN A 510 -32.33 29.36 -0.61
N SER A 511 -31.87 28.53 -1.55
CA SER A 511 -30.57 27.84 -1.46
C SER A 511 -29.40 28.81 -1.27
N LYS A 512 -29.44 29.97 -1.94
CA LYS A 512 -28.43 31.04 -1.75
C LYS A 512 -28.42 31.67 -0.34
N ALA A 513 -29.52 31.55 0.41
CA ALA A 513 -29.65 32.06 1.77
C ALA A 513 -29.20 31.05 2.85
N LEU A 514 -28.75 29.85 2.46
CA LEU A 514 -28.22 28.85 3.39
C LEU A 514 -27.00 29.40 4.12
N GLN A 515 -27.03 29.34 5.46
CA GLN A 515 -25.89 29.71 6.31
C GLN A 515 -25.02 28.47 6.54
N LEU A 516 -24.01 28.31 5.69
CA LEU A 516 -23.13 27.15 5.68
C LEU A 516 -21.76 27.51 6.26
N ASN A 517 -21.17 26.60 7.05
CA ASN A 517 -19.79 26.76 7.55
C ASN A 517 -18.75 26.35 6.48
N LEU A 518 -18.67 27.11 5.40
CA LEU A 518 -17.77 26.84 4.27
C LEU A 518 -16.28 27.01 4.64
N ALA A 519 -15.99 27.85 5.64
CA ALA A 519 -14.63 28.03 6.15
C ALA A 519 -14.08 26.72 6.74
N MET A 520 -14.89 26.00 7.54
CA MET A 520 -14.53 24.70 8.08
C MET A 520 -14.31 23.65 6.98
N LEU A 521 -15.20 23.58 5.98
CA LEU A 521 -15.03 22.66 4.85
C LEU A 521 -13.75 22.92 4.05
N THR A 522 -13.43 24.19 3.82
CA THR A 522 -12.21 24.60 3.11
C THR A 522 -10.96 24.21 3.89
N LYS A 523 -10.99 24.39 5.22
CA LYS A 523 -9.92 23.97 6.13
C LYS A 523 -9.71 22.46 6.12
N VAL A 524 -10.79 21.67 6.20
CA VAL A 524 -10.75 20.20 6.09
C VAL A 524 -10.16 19.77 4.75
N LYS A 525 -10.60 20.38 3.65
CA LYS A 525 -10.07 20.09 2.30
C LYS A 525 -8.57 20.34 2.23
N LYS A 526 -8.11 21.51 2.69
CA LYS A 526 -6.68 21.88 2.69
C LYS A 526 -5.85 20.91 3.53
N ASN A 527 -6.35 20.48 4.68
CA ASN A 527 -5.69 19.48 5.51
C ASN A 527 -5.54 18.13 4.79
N LEU A 528 -6.61 17.61 4.20
CA LEU A 528 -6.56 16.35 3.44
C LEU A 528 -5.58 16.43 2.25
N GLN A 529 -5.54 17.57 1.55
CA GLN A 529 -4.58 17.81 0.47
C GLN A 529 -3.13 17.85 0.98
N HIS A 530 -2.89 18.49 2.11
CA HIS A 530 -1.57 18.53 2.74
C HIS A 530 -1.09 17.11 3.13
N LYS A 531 -1.97 16.31 3.72
CA LYS A 531 -1.67 14.90 4.05
C LYS A 531 -1.36 14.05 2.83
N LEU A 532 -2.11 14.26 1.74
CA LEU A 532 -1.84 13.59 0.48
C LEU A 532 -0.47 14.00 -0.09
N GLN A 533 -0.13 15.29 -0.03
CA GLN A 533 1.20 15.78 -0.44
C GLN A 533 2.32 15.13 0.38
N GLN A 534 2.18 15.03 1.71
CA GLN A 534 3.17 14.35 2.56
C GLN A 534 3.30 12.86 2.21
N MET A 535 2.22 12.21 1.77
CA MET A 535 2.26 10.83 1.28
C MET A 535 3.01 10.72 -0.06
N GLU A 536 2.84 11.69 -0.96
CA GLU A 536 3.64 11.77 -2.19
C GLU A 536 5.12 11.98 -1.90
N GLU A 537 5.45 12.88 -0.98
CA GLU A 537 6.83 13.11 -0.51
C GLU A 537 7.42 11.82 0.09
N PHE A 538 6.65 11.05 0.85
CA PHE A 538 7.10 9.74 1.34
C PHE A 538 7.37 8.73 0.22
N VAL A 539 6.60 8.75 -0.87
CA VAL A 539 6.82 7.86 -2.02
C VAL A 539 8.07 8.28 -2.78
N SER A 540 8.28 9.58 -2.98
CA SER A 540 9.37 10.11 -3.81
C SER A 540 10.66 10.38 -3.04
N THR A 541 10.69 10.29 -1.71
CA THR A 541 11.89 10.60 -0.94
C THR A 541 13.02 9.60 -1.18
N ASP A 542 14.26 10.11 -1.12
CA ASP A 542 15.50 9.31 -1.15
C ASP A 542 16.02 9.02 0.27
N LYS A 543 15.41 9.63 1.30
CA LYS A 543 15.76 9.42 2.70
C LYS A 543 15.33 8.02 3.16
N CYS A 544 15.90 7.53 4.26
CA CYS A 544 15.41 6.32 4.92
C CYS A 544 13.88 6.40 5.14
N ARG A 545 13.10 5.47 4.58
CA ARG A 545 11.63 5.46 4.68
C ARG A 545 11.15 5.46 6.13
N MET A 546 11.82 4.69 6.99
CA MET A 546 11.48 4.65 8.42
C MET A 546 11.80 5.99 9.10
N SER A 547 12.93 6.63 8.75
CA SER A 547 13.26 7.97 9.27
C SER A 547 12.16 8.98 8.97
N PHE A 548 11.68 9.00 7.71
CA PHE A 548 10.59 9.87 7.30
C PHE A 548 9.33 9.67 8.15
N VAL A 549 8.95 8.40 8.41
CA VAL A 549 7.78 8.08 9.24
C VAL A 549 7.96 8.54 10.68
N LEU A 550 9.15 8.37 11.26
CA LEU A 550 9.45 8.81 12.62
C LEU A 550 9.41 10.33 12.74
N GLU A 551 10.02 11.05 11.79
CA GLU A 551 9.98 12.52 11.69
C GLU A 551 8.54 13.03 11.56
N TYR A 552 7.72 12.36 10.73
CA TYR A 552 6.32 12.69 10.54
C TYR A 552 5.52 12.67 11.86
N PHE A 553 5.82 11.74 12.76
CA PHE A 553 5.19 11.64 14.08
C PHE A 553 5.93 12.44 15.17
N GLY A 554 6.90 13.29 14.79
CA GLY A 554 7.61 14.20 15.69
C GLY A 554 8.70 13.53 16.53
N GLN A 555 9.25 12.39 16.07
CA GLN A 555 10.45 11.80 16.67
C GLN A 555 11.70 12.31 15.96
N ASN A 556 12.70 12.73 16.73
CA ASN A 556 13.99 13.13 16.18
C ASN A 556 14.78 11.90 15.72
N THR A 557 15.29 11.96 14.49
CA THR A 557 16.00 10.91 13.76
C THR A 557 17.38 11.35 13.29
N ASP A 558 18.00 12.34 13.93
CA ASP A 558 19.34 12.82 13.57
C ASP A 558 20.31 11.64 13.35
N ASN A 559 20.83 11.50 12.13
CA ASN A 559 21.71 10.43 11.66
C ASN A 559 21.15 8.98 11.68
N TYR A 560 19.83 8.80 11.79
CA TYR A 560 19.20 7.48 11.78
C TYR A 560 19.02 6.91 10.36
N LYS A 561 19.46 5.66 10.17
CA LYS A 561 19.14 4.84 8.98
C LYS A 561 18.71 3.46 9.44
N CYS A 562 17.59 2.96 8.90
CA CYS A 562 17.06 1.65 9.30
C CYS A 562 17.80 0.46 8.69
N GLY A 563 18.62 0.66 7.65
CA GLY A 563 19.44 -0.39 7.01
C GLY A 563 18.67 -1.46 6.23
N LYS A 564 17.34 -1.33 6.08
CA LYS A 564 16.48 -2.43 5.60
C LYS A 564 15.29 -2.01 4.73
N CYS A 565 15.03 -0.71 4.59
CA CYS A 565 14.09 -0.20 3.59
C CYS A 565 14.76 -0.16 2.22
N ASP A 566 13.97 -0.14 1.16
CA ASP A 566 14.40 0.12 -0.22
C ASP A 566 15.50 1.19 -0.30
N ASN A 567 15.28 2.40 0.22
CA ASN A 567 16.27 3.50 0.12
C ASN A 567 17.58 3.24 0.89
N CYS A 568 17.55 2.46 1.97
CA CYS A 568 18.76 2.08 2.71
C CYS A 568 19.48 0.89 2.09
N LEU A 569 18.76 0.02 1.39
CA LEU A 569 19.32 -1.16 0.71
C LEU A 569 19.84 -0.78 -0.68
N ASP A 570 19.20 0.19 -1.34
CA ASP A 570 19.59 0.76 -2.63
C ASP A 570 20.75 1.76 -2.54
N SER A 571 21.17 2.15 -1.33
CA SER A 571 22.38 2.99 -1.17
C SER A 571 23.67 2.29 -1.62
N GLY A 572 23.62 0.99 -1.94
CA GLY A 572 24.68 0.24 -2.62
C GLY A 572 24.45 -0.04 -4.11
N SER A 573 23.28 0.32 -4.67
CA SER A 573 22.87 0.13 -6.07
C SER A 573 22.80 1.45 -6.87
N ASN A 574 22.69 2.61 -6.20
CA ASN A 574 22.58 3.93 -6.83
C ASN A 574 23.73 4.27 -7.79
N ILE A 575 24.96 3.81 -7.54
CA ILE A 575 26.09 4.18 -8.42
C ILE A 575 25.93 3.63 -9.85
N THR A 576 25.19 2.52 -10.01
CA THR A 576 24.90 1.94 -11.34
C THR A 576 23.73 2.61 -12.07
N LEU A 577 22.73 3.10 -11.35
CA LEU A 577 21.55 3.77 -11.93
C LEU A 577 21.83 5.25 -12.21
N ASP A 578 22.56 5.94 -11.32
CA ASP A 578 23.01 7.33 -11.54
C ASP A 578 23.90 7.45 -12.79
N TYR A 579 24.76 6.45 -13.04
CA TYR A 579 25.58 6.34 -14.26
C TYR A 579 24.73 6.17 -15.53
N LEU A 580 23.72 5.29 -15.48
CA LEU A 580 22.80 5.07 -16.60
C LEU A 580 22.01 6.35 -16.91
N ASP A 581 21.48 6.98 -15.87
CA ASP A 581 20.70 8.21 -15.94
C ASP A 581 21.51 9.34 -16.60
N GLU A 582 22.75 9.54 -16.17
CA GLU A 582 23.65 10.56 -16.75
C GLU A 582 23.92 10.30 -18.24
N ILE A 583 24.22 9.05 -18.61
CA ILE A 583 24.53 8.70 -20.00
C ILE A 583 23.30 8.84 -20.88
N ILE A 584 22.11 8.44 -20.41
CA ILE A 584 20.86 8.60 -21.15
C ILE A 584 20.58 10.08 -21.40
N LEU A 585 20.69 10.94 -20.37
CA LEU A 585 20.49 12.38 -20.51
C LEU A 585 21.50 13.01 -21.48
N ARG A 586 22.78 12.62 -21.39
CA ARG A 586 23.84 13.11 -22.29
C ARG A 586 23.59 12.70 -23.74
N THR A 587 23.16 11.46 -23.97
CA THR A 587 22.79 10.95 -25.30
C THR A 587 21.65 11.75 -25.92
N LEU A 588 20.62 12.06 -25.13
CA LEU A 588 19.47 12.84 -25.58
C LEU A 588 19.83 14.32 -25.80
N HIS A 589 20.75 14.87 -25.01
CA HIS A 589 21.29 16.22 -25.18
C HIS A 589 22.08 16.35 -26.48
N GLU A 590 22.99 15.40 -26.76
CA GLU A 590 23.77 15.35 -28.00
C GLU A 590 22.89 15.14 -29.24
N ALA A 591 21.80 14.39 -29.11
CA ALA A 591 20.90 14.11 -30.22
C ALA A 591 20.22 15.37 -30.75
N LYS A 592 19.98 16.38 -29.90
CA LYS A 592 19.25 17.64 -30.19
C LYS A 592 17.88 17.47 -30.85
N ARG A 593 17.37 16.24 -30.94
CA ARG A 593 16.08 15.85 -31.51
C ARG A 593 15.57 14.61 -30.78
N PRO A 594 14.26 14.34 -30.78
CA PRO A 594 13.72 13.13 -30.16
C PRO A 594 14.27 11.86 -30.83
N LEU A 595 14.65 10.88 -30.02
CA LEU A 595 15.13 9.56 -30.47
C LEU A 595 14.06 8.49 -30.25
N ARG A 596 13.94 7.53 -31.17
CA ARG A 596 13.13 6.33 -30.89
C ARG A 596 13.78 5.52 -29.78
N MET A 597 12.97 4.91 -28.90
CA MET A 597 13.44 4.05 -27.81
C MET A 597 14.42 2.97 -28.31
N LYS A 598 14.06 2.28 -29.39
CA LYS A 598 14.92 1.27 -30.03
C LYS A 598 16.27 1.84 -30.49
N THR A 599 16.29 3.07 -30.99
CA THR A 599 17.52 3.74 -31.44
C THR A 599 18.38 4.18 -30.26
N LEU A 600 17.77 4.69 -29.19
CA LEU A 600 18.47 5.05 -27.96
C LEU A 600 19.18 3.82 -27.35
N VAL A 601 18.46 2.69 -27.19
CA VAL A 601 19.05 1.43 -26.70
C VAL A 601 20.18 0.94 -27.62
N GLN A 602 20.01 1.06 -28.94
CA GLN A 602 21.06 0.69 -29.90
C GLN A 602 22.32 1.55 -29.81
N ILE A 603 22.18 2.85 -29.52
CA ILE A 603 23.32 3.76 -29.29
C ILE A 603 24.03 3.33 -28.00
N LEU A 604 23.28 3.19 -26.90
CA LEU A 604 23.83 2.85 -25.58
C LEU A 604 24.53 1.48 -25.54
N HIS A 605 24.03 0.50 -26.29
CA HIS A 605 24.65 -0.84 -26.43
C HIS A 605 25.67 -0.93 -27.58
N GLY A 606 25.83 0.11 -28.40
CA GLY A 606 26.74 0.08 -29.55
C GLY A 606 26.35 -0.92 -30.65
N SER A 607 25.08 -1.33 -30.72
CA SER A 607 24.62 -2.47 -31.52
C SER A 607 24.05 -2.07 -32.89
N THR A 608 24.53 -1.00 -33.51
CA THR A 608 24.02 -0.47 -34.79
C THR A 608 25.10 -0.38 -35.87
N ASN A 609 24.70 -0.65 -37.12
CA ASN A 609 25.58 -0.60 -38.30
C ASN A 609 25.49 0.75 -39.06
N LEU A 610 24.72 1.71 -38.55
CA LEU A 610 24.55 3.03 -39.13
C LEU A 610 25.67 3.96 -38.66
N GLY A 611 26.64 4.27 -39.53
CA GLY A 611 27.81 5.10 -39.21
C GLY A 611 27.51 6.54 -38.73
N SER A 612 26.27 7.03 -38.89
CA SER A 612 25.83 8.30 -38.33
C SER A 612 25.54 8.25 -36.82
N LEU A 613 25.28 7.07 -36.26
CA LEU A 613 24.96 6.85 -34.84
C LEU A 613 26.19 6.49 -34.00
N ASN A 614 27.34 6.24 -34.62
CA ASN A 614 28.62 5.97 -33.94
C ASN A 614 29.31 7.26 -33.45
N LYS A 615 28.71 8.42 -33.71
CA LYS A 615 29.26 9.75 -33.38
C LYS A 615 28.84 10.26 -31.99
N PHE A 616 27.95 9.56 -31.30
CA PHE A 616 27.52 9.88 -29.94
C PHE A 616 28.60 9.50 -28.94
N SER A 617 28.86 10.33 -27.93
CA SER A 617 29.87 10.02 -26.91
C SER A 617 29.49 8.83 -26.03
N SER A 618 28.20 8.55 -25.95
CA SER A 618 27.59 7.43 -25.23
C SER A 618 27.46 6.14 -26.06
N PHE A 619 28.10 6.09 -27.23
CA PHE A 619 28.02 4.91 -28.08
C PHE A 619 28.73 3.72 -27.45
N GLY A 620 27.97 2.68 -27.10
CA GLY A 620 28.51 1.45 -26.49
C GLY A 620 29.01 1.60 -25.05
N THR A 621 28.72 2.71 -24.37
CA THR A 621 29.12 2.91 -22.96
C THR A 621 28.31 2.05 -21.99
N CYS A 622 27.12 1.58 -22.37
CA CYS A 622 26.24 0.79 -21.52
C CYS A 622 26.15 -0.70 -21.91
N VAL A 623 27.17 -1.26 -22.59
CA VAL A 623 27.17 -2.65 -23.10
C VAL A 623 26.96 -3.71 -22.01
N HIS A 624 27.30 -3.40 -20.76
CA HIS A 624 27.17 -4.32 -19.62
C HIS A 624 25.81 -4.28 -18.93
N PHE A 625 24.93 -3.35 -19.30
CA PHE A 625 23.59 -3.25 -18.75
C PHE A 625 22.62 -4.07 -19.59
N SER A 626 21.65 -4.71 -18.93
CA SER A 626 20.56 -5.38 -19.64
C SER A 626 19.65 -4.33 -20.26
N LYS A 627 18.93 -4.73 -21.32
CA LYS A 627 17.90 -3.87 -21.91
C LYS A 627 16.85 -3.43 -20.88
N GLU A 628 16.49 -4.32 -19.95
CA GLU A 628 15.55 -4.04 -18.85
C GLU A 628 16.08 -2.95 -17.92
N GLN A 629 17.38 -2.97 -17.60
CA GLN A 629 18.00 -1.93 -16.75
C GLN A 629 18.02 -0.55 -17.40
N ILE A 630 18.21 -0.48 -18.72
CA ILE A 630 18.12 0.80 -19.47
C ILE A 630 16.68 1.29 -19.54
N GLU A 631 15.72 0.39 -19.74
CA GLU A 631 14.29 0.73 -19.73
C GLU A 631 13.83 1.20 -18.34
N ASP A 632 14.32 0.59 -17.26
CA ASP A 632 14.06 1.00 -15.88
C ASP A 632 14.65 2.38 -15.57
N ALA A 633 15.91 2.64 -15.97
CA ALA A 633 16.54 3.97 -15.84
C ALA A 633 15.77 5.05 -16.62
N LEU A 634 15.33 4.73 -17.84
CA LEU A 634 14.48 5.63 -18.64
C LEU A 634 13.13 5.92 -17.99
N GLN A 635 12.53 4.93 -17.33
CA GLN A 635 11.32 5.14 -16.55
C GLN A 635 11.58 6.03 -15.32
N GLN A 636 12.70 5.84 -14.63
CA GLN A 636 13.09 6.70 -13.51
C GLN A 636 13.31 8.16 -13.96
N LEU A 637 14.01 8.39 -15.07
CA LEU A 637 14.19 9.72 -15.64
C LEU A 637 12.88 10.37 -16.09
N LEU A 638 11.91 9.57 -16.57
CA LEU A 638 10.58 10.04 -16.92
C LEU A 638 9.80 10.47 -15.68
N ILE A 639 9.86 9.68 -14.60
CA ILE A 639 9.26 9.98 -13.30
C ILE A 639 9.88 11.26 -12.70
N ALA A 640 11.22 11.38 -12.78
CA ALA A 640 11.96 12.57 -12.38
C ALA A 640 11.71 13.79 -13.29
N LYS A 641 10.85 13.65 -14.31
CA LYS A 641 10.50 14.67 -15.30
C LYS A 641 11.71 15.24 -16.05
N LYS A 642 12.83 14.50 -16.15
CA LYS A 642 14.02 14.91 -16.91
C LYS A 642 13.93 14.51 -18.39
N VAL A 643 13.11 13.52 -18.73
CA VAL A 643 12.79 13.12 -20.11
C VAL A 643 11.29 13.10 -20.36
N LEU A 644 10.90 13.20 -21.64
CA LEU A 644 9.53 13.12 -22.12
C LEU A 644 9.44 12.00 -23.16
N ILE A 645 8.42 11.14 -23.04
CA ILE A 645 8.17 10.04 -23.96
C ILE A 645 6.82 10.24 -24.65
N ASN A 646 6.79 10.25 -25.99
CA ASN A 646 5.57 10.30 -26.79
C ASN A 646 5.65 9.32 -27.96
N ALA A 647 4.69 8.38 -28.05
CA ALA A 647 4.60 7.39 -29.14
C ALA A 647 5.96 6.76 -29.51
N ASP A 648 6.69 6.29 -28.50
CA ASP A 648 8.02 5.64 -28.61
C ASP A 648 9.22 6.58 -28.90
N MET A 649 8.99 7.89 -28.90
CA MET A 649 10.03 8.91 -29.04
C MET A 649 10.39 9.50 -27.67
N VAL A 650 11.67 9.47 -27.31
CA VAL A 650 12.26 10.01 -26.08
C VAL A 650 12.97 11.32 -26.40
N LYS A 651 12.71 12.37 -25.62
CA LYS A 651 13.43 13.65 -25.67
C LYS A 651 13.69 14.19 -24.26
N LEU A 652 14.62 15.14 -24.11
CA LEU A 652 14.77 15.88 -22.86
C LEU A 652 13.57 16.79 -22.58
N SER A 653 13.27 16.98 -21.30
CA SER A 653 12.39 18.03 -20.80
C SER A 653 13.18 19.31 -20.49
N GLU A 654 12.50 20.38 -20.05
CA GLU A 654 13.16 21.59 -19.53
C GLU A 654 14.04 21.27 -18.30
N LEU A 655 13.52 20.51 -17.33
CA LEU A 655 14.29 20.02 -16.15
C LEU A 655 15.49 19.13 -16.52
N GLY A 656 15.41 18.39 -17.62
CA GLY A 656 16.52 17.59 -18.13
C GLY A 656 17.61 18.41 -18.81
N LEU A 657 17.29 19.61 -19.30
CA LEU A 657 18.26 20.56 -19.85
C LEU A 657 18.99 21.32 -18.74
N ASP A 658 18.30 21.65 -17.65
CA ASP A 658 18.88 22.29 -16.47
C ASP A 658 20.00 21.44 -15.82
N PHE A 659 19.96 20.11 -15.99
CA PHE A 659 21.05 19.21 -15.57
C PHE A 659 22.41 19.57 -16.18
N PHE A 660 22.43 20.19 -17.35
CA PHE A 660 23.66 20.60 -18.07
C PHE A 660 23.99 22.09 -17.89
N ALA A 661 23.24 22.83 -17.06
CA ALA A 661 23.41 24.26 -16.87
C ALA A 661 24.36 24.66 -15.71
N ASP A 662 24.78 23.70 -14.87
CA ASP A 662 25.63 23.96 -13.68
C ASP A 662 27.05 23.35 -13.78
N ASP A 663 28.04 24.12 -13.33
CA ASP A 663 29.50 23.86 -13.33
C ASP A 663 29.98 22.75 -12.35
N LYS A 664 29.18 21.70 -12.10
CA LYS A 664 29.52 20.57 -11.20
C LYS A 664 30.38 19.46 -11.84
N LEU A 665 30.93 19.70 -13.03
CA LEU A 665 31.57 18.69 -13.89
C LEU A 665 32.97 18.23 -13.46
N GLU A 666 33.64 18.93 -12.54
CA GLU A 666 35.01 18.59 -12.13
C GLU A 666 35.10 17.67 -10.89
N GLU A 667 34.21 17.81 -9.91
CA GLU A 667 34.15 16.89 -8.75
C GLU A 667 33.61 15.50 -9.13
N ALA A 668 32.60 15.44 -10.01
CA ALA A 668 32.01 14.18 -10.48
C ALA A 668 33.00 13.33 -11.29
N LYS A 669 33.91 13.94 -12.05
CA LYS A 669 34.95 13.21 -12.82
C LYS A 669 35.92 12.46 -11.92
N SER A 670 36.26 13.02 -10.76
CA SER A 670 37.17 12.38 -9.80
C SER A 670 36.53 11.15 -9.14
N GLU A 671 35.26 11.26 -8.75
CA GLU A 671 34.51 10.14 -8.15
C GLU A 671 34.22 9.02 -9.17
N LEU A 672 33.97 9.37 -10.43
CA LEU A 672 33.73 8.42 -11.53
C LEU A 672 34.96 7.56 -11.84
N VAL A 673 36.17 8.13 -11.79
CA VAL A 673 37.43 7.39 -12.04
C VAL A 673 37.70 6.38 -10.91
N ASP A 674 37.51 6.78 -9.65
CA ASP A 674 37.72 5.87 -8.51
C ASP A 674 36.64 4.76 -8.49
N TYR A 675 35.41 5.06 -8.91
CA TYR A 675 34.35 4.05 -9.05
C TYR A 675 34.62 3.03 -10.16
N GLU A 676 35.09 3.46 -11.34
CA GLU A 676 35.46 2.51 -12.42
C GLU A 676 36.56 1.55 -11.97
N GLU A 677 37.51 2.02 -11.17
CA GLU A 677 38.58 1.20 -10.61
C GLU A 677 38.11 0.23 -9.53
N GLU A 678 37.28 0.72 -8.60
CA GLU A 678 36.64 -0.14 -7.60
C GLU A 678 35.82 -1.25 -8.27
N LEU A 679 35.13 -0.94 -9.37
CA LEU A 679 34.33 -1.90 -10.12
C LEU A 679 35.19 -2.91 -10.89
N LYS A 680 36.29 -2.47 -11.53
CA LYS A 680 37.26 -3.36 -12.19
C LYS A 680 37.88 -4.33 -11.18
N LEU A 681 38.33 -3.82 -10.04
CA LEU A 681 38.91 -4.64 -8.97
C LEU A 681 37.86 -5.59 -8.39
N PHE A 682 36.64 -5.12 -8.12
CA PHE A 682 35.54 -5.95 -7.61
C PHE A 682 35.20 -7.12 -8.56
N ASN A 683 35.14 -6.87 -9.87
CA ASN A 683 34.90 -7.92 -10.86
C ASN A 683 36.05 -8.94 -10.91
N LYS A 684 37.30 -8.47 -10.78
CA LYS A 684 38.47 -9.35 -10.68
C LYS A 684 38.41 -10.23 -9.43
N LEU A 685 38.01 -9.66 -8.30
CA LEU A 685 37.83 -10.38 -7.03
C LEU A 685 36.69 -11.41 -7.12
N ARG A 686 35.59 -11.12 -7.83
CA ARG A 686 34.52 -12.10 -8.10
C ARG A 686 35.02 -13.27 -8.93
N GLN A 687 35.91 -13.02 -9.89
CA GLN A 687 36.52 -14.08 -10.68
C GLN A 687 37.44 -14.96 -9.82
N ILE A 688 38.29 -14.37 -8.98
CA ILE A 688 39.14 -15.11 -8.03
C ILE A 688 38.29 -16.01 -7.12
N ARG A 689 37.18 -15.47 -6.59
CA ARG A 689 36.25 -16.25 -5.77
C ARG A 689 35.59 -17.38 -6.55
N LYS A 690 35.24 -17.17 -7.82
CA LYS A 690 34.65 -18.21 -8.67
C LYS A 690 35.66 -19.35 -8.92
N GLU A 691 36.91 -19.00 -9.23
CA GLU A 691 37.98 -19.97 -9.41
C GLU A 691 38.24 -20.76 -8.11
N ALA A 692 38.22 -20.10 -6.96
CA ALA A 692 38.32 -20.76 -5.66
C ALA A 692 37.09 -21.64 -5.35
N SER A 693 35.88 -21.19 -5.69
CA SER A 693 34.64 -21.95 -5.54
C SER A 693 34.68 -23.26 -6.34
N GLU A 694 35.20 -23.21 -7.56
CA GLU A 694 35.44 -24.38 -8.41
C GLU A 694 36.55 -25.27 -7.83
N LYS A 695 37.68 -24.69 -7.41
CA LYS A 695 38.82 -25.40 -6.80
C LYS A 695 38.47 -26.12 -5.50
N PHE A 696 37.64 -25.52 -4.65
CA PHE A 696 37.27 -26.06 -3.34
C PHE A 696 35.89 -26.74 -3.34
N ALA A 697 35.23 -26.90 -4.50
CA ALA A 697 33.92 -27.51 -4.66
C ALA A 697 32.86 -26.96 -3.68
N GLN A 698 32.84 -25.65 -3.47
CA GLN A 698 31.94 -24.96 -2.54
C GLN A 698 31.22 -23.83 -3.25
N GLN A 699 30.00 -23.51 -2.84
CA GLN A 699 29.29 -22.38 -3.44
C GLN A 699 30.05 -21.06 -3.21
N PRO A 700 30.05 -20.12 -4.17
CA PRO A 700 30.86 -18.90 -4.10
C PRO A 700 30.68 -18.11 -2.80
N HIS A 701 29.44 -17.99 -2.30
CA HIS A 701 29.15 -17.25 -1.07
C HIS A 701 29.74 -17.88 0.21
N LEU A 702 30.09 -19.18 0.20
CA LEU A 702 30.77 -19.87 1.30
C LEU A 702 32.30 -19.68 1.27
N ILE A 703 32.84 -19.18 0.16
CA ILE A 703 34.25 -18.77 0.06
C ILE A 703 34.40 -17.37 0.63
N CYS A 704 33.58 -16.42 0.16
CA CYS A 704 33.54 -15.03 0.62
C CYS A 704 32.27 -14.34 0.12
N THR A 705 31.61 -13.51 0.92
CA THR A 705 30.40 -12.78 0.48
C THR A 705 30.77 -11.65 -0.49
N ASP A 706 29.80 -11.23 -1.32
CA ASP A 706 29.99 -10.06 -2.20
C ASP A 706 30.26 -8.78 -1.39
N GLU A 707 29.68 -8.65 -0.20
CA GLU A 707 29.90 -7.53 0.71
C GLU A 707 31.37 -7.40 1.10
N ILE A 708 32.01 -8.50 1.53
CA ILE A 708 33.42 -8.51 1.89
C ILE A 708 34.30 -8.21 0.67
N LEU A 709 33.98 -8.73 -0.52
CA LEU A 709 34.71 -8.41 -1.75
C LEU A 709 34.60 -6.92 -2.14
N ARG A 710 33.44 -6.29 -1.91
CA ARG A 710 33.26 -4.83 -2.09
C ARG A 710 34.10 -4.06 -1.08
N THR A 711 34.12 -4.49 0.19
CA THR A 711 34.96 -3.86 1.22
C THR A 711 36.44 -3.97 0.87
N ILE A 712 36.89 -5.10 0.30
CA ILE A 712 38.28 -5.28 -0.17
C ILE A 712 38.58 -4.35 -1.36
N ALA A 713 37.67 -4.25 -2.33
CA ALA A 713 37.84 -3.36 -3.49
C ALA A 713 37.96 -1.88 -3.06
N LYS A 714 37.18 -1.48 -2.05
CA LYS A 714 37.18 -0.13 -1.48
C LYS A 714 38.38 0.18 -0.58
N THR A 715 38.75 -0.75 0.30
CA THR A 715 39.84 -0.53 1.29
C THR A 715 41.24 -0.84 0.76
N LYS A 716 41.34 -1.51 -0.40
CA LYS A 716 42.58 -1.86 -1.11
C LYS A 716 43.69 -2.37 -0.15
N PRO A 717 43.43 -3.40 0.68
CA PRO A 717 44.35 -3.89 1.71
C PRO A 717 45.66 -4.45 1.12
N GLN A 718 46.79 -4.09 1.71
CA GLN A 718 48.13 -4.31 1.10
C GLN A 718 48.92 -5.49 1.68
N ASN A 719 48.49 -6.02 2.82
CA ASN A 719 49.19 -7.09 3.51
C ASN A 719 48.19 -8.00 4.24
N HIS A 720 48.68 -9.15 4.69
CA HIS A 720 47.91 -10.15 5.42
C HIS A 720 47.14 -9.57 6.62
N SER A 721 47.79 -8.70 7.41
CA SER A 721 47.17 -8.07 8.59
C SER A 721 46.00 -7.16 8.21
N ALA A 722 46.12 -6.39 7.14
CA ALA A 722 45.08 -5.50 6.64
C ALA A 722 43.87 -6.26 6.06
N LEU A 723 44.11 -7.42 5.44
CA LEU A 723 43.04 -8.29 4.94
C LEU A 723 42.21 -8.87 6.10
N LEU A 724 42.86 -9.31 7.19
CA LEU A 724 42.19 -9.86 8.37
C LEU A 724 41.50 -8.82 9.25
N SER A 725 41.84 -7.54 9.13
CA SER A 725 41.12 -6.46 9.84
C SER A 725 39.76 -6.13 9.21
N ILE A 726 39.45 -6.67 8.03
CA ILE A 726 38.15 -6.50 7.39
C ILE A 726 37.12 -7.34 8.13
N SER A 727 36.07 -6.68 8.63
CA SER A 727 34.97 -7.35 9.34
C SER A 727 34.41 -8.52 8.55
N GLY A 728 34.45 -9.72 9.13
CA GLY A 728 33.97 -10.96 8.50
C GLY A 728 35.00 -11.70 7.64
N PHE A 729 36.18 -11.12 7.33
CA PHE A 729 37.26 -11.82 6.63
C PHE A 729 38.14 -12.58 7.63
N ASN A 730 38.14 -13.91 7.55
CA ASN A 730 38.83 -14.78 8.52
C ASN A 730 40.00 -15.57 7.90
N GLN A 731 40.82 -16.21 8.74
CA GLN A 731 41.99 -16.99 8.30
C GLN A 731 41.64 -18.09 7.29
N ARG A 732 40.43 -18.67 7.38
CA ARG A 732 39.96 -19.71 6.45
C ARG A 732 39.66 -19.14 5.06
N MET A 733 39.21 -17.90 4.96
CA MET A 733 39.06 -17.18 3.69
C MET A 733 40.43 -16.79 3.13
N PHE A 734 41.35 -16.34 3.99
CA PHE A 734 42.73 -16.04 3.60
C PHE A 734 43.40 -17.25 2.93
N ASN A 735 43.30 -18.43 3.53
CA ASN A 735 43.93 -19.63 2.99
C ASN A 735 43.34 -20.08 1.63
N LYS A 736 42.17 -19.57 1.23
CA LYS A 736 41.49 -19.95 -0.02
C LYS A 736 41.68 -18.94 -1.15
N ILE A 737 41.73 -17.64 -0.83
CA ILE A 737 41.77 -16.55 -1.82
C ILE A 737 42.71 -15.40 -1.44
N GLY A 738 43.34 -15.42 -0.27
CA GLY A 738 44.03 -14.27 0.32
C GLY A 738 45.24 -13.80 -0.49
N GLU A 739 46.06 -14.73 -0.97
CA GLU A 739 47.25 -14.42 -1.79
C GLU A 739 46.85 -13.90 -3.18
N GLU A 740 45.85 -14.52 -3.80
CA GLU A 740 45.31 -14.09 -5.09
C GLU A 740 44.65 -12.71 -4.99
N VAL A 741 43.93 -12.44 -3.91
CA VAL A 741 43.34 -11.11 -3.60
C VAL A 741 44.43 -10.06 -3.42
N LEU A 742 45.45 -10.31 -2.60
CA LEU A 742 46.56 -9.37 -2.38
C LEU A 742 47.34 -9.10 -3.68
N SER A 743 47.48 -10.11 -4.55
CA SER A 743 48.10 -9.95 -5.86
C SER A 743 47.28 -9.04 -6.78
N ALA A 744 45.95 -9.22 -6.82
CA ALA A 744 45.05 -8.41 -7.63
C ALA A 744 45.00 -6.94 -7.17
N VAL A 745 45.03 -6.71 -5.86
CA VAL A 745 45.10 -5.37 -5.28
C VAL A 745 46.43 -4.67 -5.61
N LYS A 746 47.55 -5.40 -5.61
CA LYS A 746 48.86 -4.84 -6.01
C LYS A 746 48.92 -4.49 -7.49
N ILE A 747 48.38 -5.34 -8.36
CA ILE A 747 48.33 -5.13 -9.81
C ILE A 747 47.48 -3.90 -10.15
N SER A 748 46.30 -3.78 -9.53
CA SER A 748 45.40 -2.63 -9.69
C SER A 748 46.02 -1.29 -9.30
N LYS A 749 47.09 -1.29 -8.49
CA LYS A 749 47.82 -0.08 -8.08
C LYS A 749 49.01 0.23 -8.98
N GLN A 750 49.60 -0.77 -9.63
CA GLN A 750 50.74 -0.59 -10.53
C GLN A 750 50.33 -0.05 -11.91
N GLU A 751 49.10 -0.33 -12.35
CA GLU A 751 48.53 0.20 -13.60
C GLU A 751 48.34 1.74 -13.58
N HIS A 752 48.49 2.38 -12.41
CA HIS A 752 48.30 3.82 -12.21
C HIS A 752 49.52 4.72 -12.44
N THR A 753 50.69 4.16 -12.79
CA THR A 753 51.91 4.95 -13.04
C THR A 753 52.43 4.90 -14.48
N ALA A 754 51.68 4.30 -15.40
CA ALA A 754 52.06 4.26 -16.81
C ALA A 754 50.86 4.52 -17.72
N THR A 755 50.54 5.79 -17.94
CA THR A 755 49.80 6.18 -19.14
C THR A 755 50.65 5.93 -20.40
N THR A 756 49.95 5.52 -21.46
CA THR A 756 50.41 5.25 -22.84
C THR A 756 51.10 3.90 -23.07
N ASN A 757 50.30 2.89 -23.43
CA ASN A 757 50.32 2.30 -24.78
C ASN A 757 49.35 1.12 -24.90
N SER A 758 48.60 1.10 -25.99
CA SER A 758 47.71 0.02 -26.40
C SER A 758 48.49 -1.29 -26.59
N SER A 759 48.06 -2.38 -25.95
CA SER A 759 48.39 -3.74 -26.40
C SER A 759 47.46 -4.83 -25.86
N LYS A 760 46.95 -5.65 -26.79
CA LYS A 760 46.59 -7.08 -26.77
C LYS A 760 45.79 -7.73 -25.60
N ALA A 761 45.38 -7.05 -24.53
CA ALA A 761 44.82 -7.74 -23.36
C ALA A 761 43.29 -8.05 -23.39
N ASP A 762 42.48 -7.32 -24.15
CA ASP A 762 41.00 -7.36 -24.05
C ASP A 762 40.28 -8.09 -25.19
N LEU A 763 40.71 -9.31 -25.51
CA LEU A 763 39.91 -10.20 -26.34
C LEU A 763 38.86 -10.96 -25.49
N PRO A 764 37.57 -11.00 -25.91
CA PRO A 764 36.55 -11.82 -25.27
C PRO A 764 36.98 -13.29 -25.15
N ARG A 765 36.55 -13.99 -24.08
CA ARG A 765 36.98 -15.35 -23.75
C ARG A 765 36.85 -16.37 -24.91
N LYS A 766 35.83 -16.22 -25.77
CA LYS A 766 35.66 -17.04 -26.98
C LYS A 766 36.64 -16.68 -28.10
N SER A 767 36.93 -15.39 -28.30
CA SER A 767 37.90 -14.92 -29.27
C SER A 767 39.34 -15.29 -28.88
N LYS A 768 39.66 -15.30 -27.57
CA LYS A 768 40.92 -15.85 -27.03
C LYS A 768 41.07 -17.34 -27.33
N LEU A 769 40.03 -18.13 -27.09
CA LEU A 769 40.03 -19.57 -27.39
C LEU A 769 40.22 -19.83 -28.89
N ILE A 770 39.53 -19.09 -29.76
CA ILE A 770 39.67 -19.22 -31.22
C ILE A 770 41.07 -18.82 -31.67
N LEU A 771 41.63 -17.73 -31.13
CA LEU A 771 43.00 -17.29 -31.42
C LEU A 771 44.04 -18.35 -30.99
N GLU A 772 43.91 -18.93 -29.79
CA GLU A 772 44.79 -20.01 -29.33
C GLU A 772 44.72 -21.25 -30.23
N LEU A 773 43.55 -21.58 -30.78
CA LEU A 773 43.39 -22.71 -31.69
C LEU A 773 43.99 -22.43 -33.07
N VAL A 774 43.90 -21.20 -33.57
CA VAL A 774 44.60 -20.78 -34.80
C VAL A 774 46.12 -20.78 -34.62
N GLU A 775 46.62 -20.25 -33.51
CA GLU A 775 48.06 -20.23 -33.19
C GLU A 775 48.64 -21.65 -33.05
N LYS A 776 47.81 -22.61 -32.60
CA LYS A 776 48.15 -24.04 -32.55
C LYS A 776 48.03 -24.76 -33.91
N LYS A 777 47.72 -24.04 -34.99
CA LYS A 777 47.65 -24.53 -36.38
C LYS A 777 46.59 -25.59 -36.65
N TYR A 778 45.47 -25.57 -35.92
CA TYR A 778 44.30 -26.38 -36.28
C TYR A 778 43.67 -25.89 -37.59
N SER A 779 43.05 -26.81 -38.32
CA SER A 779 42.31 -26.51 -39.54
C SER A 779 40.97 -25.81 -39.24
N LEU A 780 40.41 -25.11 -40.24
CA LEU A 780 39.16 -24.37 -40.07
C LEU A 780 37.99 -25.27 -39.61
N GLU A 781 37.95 -26.51 -40.10
CA GLU A 781 36.96 -27.54 -39.75
C GLU A 781 37.11 -27.98 -38.28
N GLU A 782 38.33 -28.27 -37.84
CA GLU A 782 38.61 -28.69 -36.46
C GLU A 782 38.31 -27.58 -35.45
N ILE A 783 38.62 -26.32 -35.78
CA ILE A 783 38.30 -25.19 -34.90
C ILE A 783 36.79 -25.02 -34.80
N ALA A 784 36.04 -25.14 -35.90
CA ALA A 784 34.58 -25.08 -35.90
C ALA A 784 33.96 -26.14 -34.97
N GLU A 785 34.47 -27.37 -35.03
CA GLU A 785 34.01 -28.48 -34.19
C GLU A 785 34.36 -28.28 -32.71
N LEU A 786 35.61 -27.95 -32.40
CA LEU A 786 36.10 -27.74 -31.02
C LEU A 786 35.44 -26.53 -30.34
N SER A 787 35.15 -25.47 -31.10
CA SER A 787 34.49 -24.26 -30.59
C SER A 787 32.96 -24.31 -30.67
N LYS A 788 32.40 -25.41 -31.21
CA LYS A 788 30.96 -25.65 -31.38
C LYS A 788 30.23 -24.51 -32.13
N VAL A 789 30.85 -23.99 -33.18
CA VAL A 789 30.26 -22.98 -34.09
C VAL A 789 30.42 -23.41 -35.54
N SER A 790 29.55 -22.95 -36.44
CA SER A 790 29.68 -23.27 -37.88
C SER A 790 30.87 -22.54 -38.50
N GLU A 791 31.48 -23.12 -39.54
CA GLU A 791 32.59 -22.50 -40.29
C GLU A 791 32.25 -21.07 -40.75
N SER A 792 31.01 -20.82 -41.18
CA SER A 792 30.55 -19.50 -41.60
C SER A 792 30.56 -18.47 -40.47
N LEU A 793 30.19 -18.87 -39.25
CA LEU A 793 30.21 -18.00 -38.07
C LEU A 793 31.63 -17.82 -37.54
N LEU A 794 32.44 -18.87 -37.61
CA LEU A 794 33.86 -18.85 -37.26
C LEU A 794 34.64 -17.90 -38.18
N ALA A 795 34.36 -17.91 -39.49
CA ALA A 795 34.97 -17.00 -40.44
C ALA A 795 34.65 -15.52 -40.17
N ILE A 796 33.43 -15.21 -39.69
CA ILE A 796 33.06 -13.84 -39.26
C ILE A 796 33.87 -13.42 -38.02
N GLN A 797 34.04 -14.35 -37.08
CA GLN A 797 34.81 -14.07 -35.86
C GLN A 797 36.30 -13.90 -36.15
N LEU A 798 36.84 -14.72 -37.05
CA LEU A 798 38.23 -14.63 -37.52
C LEU A 798 38.47 -13.38 -38.39
N GLU A 799 37.51 -12.94 -39.19
CA GLU A 799 37.57 -11.65 -39.91
C GLU A 799 37.73 -10.47 -38.93
N GLY A 800 36.98 -10.48 -37.83
CA GLY A 800 37.13 -9.49 -36.75
C GLY A 800 38.47 -9.60 -36.01
N LEU A 801 39.07 -10.79 -35.94
CA LEU A 801 40.41 -10.97 -35.38
C LEU A 801 41.51 -10.50 -36.33
N ILE A 802 41.37 -10.73 -37.64
CA ILE A 802 42.31 -10.29 -38.67
C ILE A 802 42.34 -8.76 -38.76
N SER A 803 41.19 -8.08 -38.60
CA SER A 803 41.18 -6.61 -38.57
C SER A 803 41.92 -6.01 -37.37
N MET A 804 41.96 -6.73 -36.25
CA MET A 804 42.71 -6.37 -35.04
C MET A 804 44.17 -6.84 -35.08
N MET A 805 44.45 -7.93 -35.79
CA MET A 805 45.76 -8.58 -35.91
C MET A 805 46.04 -8.94 -37.38
N PRO A 806 46.42 -7.95 -38.21
CA PRO A 806 46.70 -8.18 -39.64
C PRO A 806 47.74 -9.26 -39.90
N GLU A 807 48.69 -9.45 -39.00
CA GLU A 807 49.79 -10.41 -39.10
C GLU A 807 49.40 -11.88 -38.83
N LEU A 808 48.11 -12.18 -38.54
CA LEU A 808 47.66 -13.53 -38.19
C LEU A 808 47.97 -14.54 -39.31
N ASP A 809 48.65 -15.64 -38.97
CA ASP A 809 48.99 -16.71 -39.91
C ASP A 809 47.74 -17.53 -40.26
N LEU A 810 47.39 -17.54 -41.56
CA LEU A 810 46.22 -18.26 -42.07
C LEU A 810 46.61 -19.57 -42.79
N SER A 811 47.89 -19.95 -42.78
CA SER A 811 48.40 -21.10 -43.54
C SER A 811 47.79 -22.45 -43.14
N SER A 812 47.29 -22.59 -41.90
CA SER A 812 46.55 -23.76 -41.44
C SER A 812 45.05 -23.71 -41.78
N LEU A 813 44.51 -22.53 -42.11
CA LEU A 813 43.08 -22.30 -42.37
C LEU A 813 42.75 -22.31 -43.87
N ILE A 814 43.70 -21.85 -44.70
CA ILE A 814 43.62 -21.84 -46.16
C ILE A 814 44.98 -22.30 -46.69
N ASN A 815 45.01 -23.31 -47.55
CA ASN A 815 46.28 -23.77 -48.10
C ASN A 815 46.82 -22.78 -49.16
N ALA A 816 48.12 -22.85 -49.45
CA ALA A 816 48.78 -21.88 -50.33
C ALA A 816 48.24 -21.85 -51.77
N ASP A 817 47.82 -23.00 -52.29
CA ASP A 817 47.23 -23.12 -53.63
C ASP A 817 45.84 -22.48 -53.70
N GLU A 818 44.99 -22.71 -52.69
CA GLU A 818 43.66 -22.10 -52.55
C GLU A 818 43.75 -20.58 -52.39
N LEU A 819 44.67 -20.10 -51.54
CA LEU A 819 44.88 -18.68 -51.32
C LEU A 819 45.38 -17.98 -52.59
N ARG A 820 46.27 -18.62 -53.35
CA ARG A 820 46.74 -18.12 -54.64
C ARG A 820 45.62 -18.05 -55.67
N MET A 821 44.81 -19.10 -55.80
CA MET A 821 43.67 -19.12 -56.72
C MET A 821 42.65 -18.02 -56.39
N ILE A 822 42.36 -17.79 -55.10
CA ILE A 822 41.45 -16.72 -54.67
C ILE A 822 42.05 -15.35 -55.00
N ASN A 823 43.33 -15.13 -54.71
CA ASN A 823 43.99 -13.84 -54.96
C ASN A 823 44.10 -13.49 -56.45
N GLU A 824 44.39 -14.47 -57.32
CA GLU A 824 44.42 -14.27 -58.78
C GLU A 824 43.06 -13.77 -59.31
N LYS A 825 41.94 -14.26 -58.75
CA LYS A 825 40.59 -13.80 -59.11
C LYS A 825 40.20 -12.45 -58.52
N ILE A 826 40.73 -12.11 -57.34
CA ILE A 826 40.58 -10.77 -56.79
C ILE A 826 41.39 -9.75 -57.62
N ASP A 827 42.57 -10.12 -58.12
CA ASP A 827 43.41 -9.28 -59.00
C ASP A 827 42.74 -8.99 -60.35
N GLU A 828 41.88 -9.89 -60.84
CA GLU A 828 41.02 -9.66 -62.00
C GLU A 828 39.86 -8.66 -61.73
N GLY A 829 39.76 -8.13 -60.50
CA GLY A 829 38.79 -7.09 -60.11
C GLY A 829 37.52 -7.61 -59.43
N ILE A 830 37.43 -8.92 -59.15
CA ILE A 830 36.23 -9.56 -58.60
C ILE A 830 36.30 -9.61 -57.08
N THR A 831 35.44 -8.83 -56.42
CA THR A 831 35.45 -8.68 -54.95
C THR A 831 34.20 -9.25 -54.27
N GLU A 832 33.17 -9.60 -55.04
CA GLU A 832 31.93 -10.17 -54.48
C GLU A 832 32.09 -11.67 -54.17
N ILE A 833 31.87 -12.04 -52.91
CA ILE A 833 32.07 -13.42 -52.39
C ILE A 833 31.28 -14.48 -53.18
N LYS A 834 30.06 -14.16 -53.64
CA LYS A 834 29.21 -15.08 -54.44
C LYS A 834 29.75 -15.32 -55.85
N GLU A 835 30.31 -14.29 -56.45
CA GLU A 835 30.89 -14.36 -57.80
C GLU A 835 32.21 -15.14 -57.77
N LEU A 836 33.07 -14.85 -56.79
CA LEU A 836 34.30 -15.62 -56.51
C LEU A 836 34.01 -17.10 -56.28
N LYS A 837 32.97 -17.46 -55.51
CA LYS A 837 32.60 -18.86 -55.27
C LYS A 837 32.15 -19.58 -56.55
N THR A 838 31.51 -18.87 -57.47
CA THR A 838 31.02 -19.43 -58.73
C THR A 838 32.19 -19.71 -59.70
N LEU A 839 33.19 -18.83 -59.72
CA LEU A 839 34.37 -18.92 -60.60
C LEU A 839 35.47 -19.87 -60.09
N LEU A 840 35.66 -19.96 -58.77
CA LEU A 840 36.67 -20.83 -58.15
C LEU A 840 36.26 -22.31 -58.09
N GLY A 841 35.05 -22.64 -58.55
CA GLY A 841 34.48 -23.98 -58.49
C GLY A 841 34.17 -24.44 -57.06
N GLY A 842 33.33 -25.47 -56.93
CA GLY A 842 32.80 -25.94 -55.64
C GLY A 842 33.83 -26.30 -54.55
N LYS A 843 35.12 -26.38 -54.89
CA LYS A 843 36.22 -26.86 -54.03
C LYS A 843 36.61 -25.93 -52.87
N ILE A 844 36.39 -24.61 -52.96
CA ILE A 844 36.79 -23.65 -51.90
C ILE A 844 35.56 -23.14 -51.14
N SER A 845 35.48 -23.32 -49.82
CA SER A 845 34.29 -22.92 -49.04
C SER A 845 34.09 -21.39 -48.97
N TYR A 846 32.84 -20.95 -48.77
CA TYR A 846 32.51 -19.52 -48.59
C TYR A 846 33.27 -18.90 -47.41
N ALA A 847 33.54 -19.68 -46.36
CA ALA A 847 34.32 -19.28 -45.20
C ALA A 847 35.78 -18.96 -45.57
N LYS A 848 36.42 -19.81 -46.39
CA LYS A 848 37.80 -19.59 -46.87
C LYS A 848 37.92 -18.35 -47.77
N ILE A 849 36.98 -18.15 -48.70
CA ILE A 849 36.96 -16.95 -49.56
C ILE A 849 36.86 -15.67 -48.72
N ARG A 850 36.00 -15.68 -47.68
CA ARG A 850 35.83 -14.56 -46.76
C ARG A 850 37.09 -14.23 -45.97
N LEU A 851 37.81 -15.24 -45.49
CA LEU A 851 39.06 -15.06 -44.76
C LEU A 851 40.21 -14.56 -45.65
N ALA A 852 40.29 -15.04 -46.89
CA ALA A 852 41.26 -14.53 -47.87
C ALA A 852 41.03 -13.04 -48.19
N LEU A 853 39.77 -12.64 -48.38
CA LEU A 853 39.39 -11.24 -48.58
C LEU A 853 39.69 -10.39 -47.34
N ALA A 854 39.39 -10.87 -46.14
CA ALA A 854 39.71 -10.18 -44.90
C ALA A 854 41.22 -9.96 -44.76
N LYS A 855 42.03 -11.00 -45.00
CA LYS A 855 43.50 -10.88 -44.98
C LYS A 855 43.97 -9.82 -45.96
N ARG A 856 43.47 -9.82 -47.19
CA ARG A 856 43.88 -8.85 -48.21
C ARG A 856 43.39 -7.42 -47.95
N ASN A 857 42.23 -7.25 -47.33
CA ASN A 857 41.70 -5.92 -46.99
C ASN A 857 42.42 -5.28 -45.80
N PHE A 858 43.05 -6.08 -44.95
CA PHE A 858 43.70 -5.64 -43.72
C PHE A 858 45.22 -5.85 -43.69
N SER A 859 45.81 -6.52 -44.69
CA SER A 859 47.26 -6.57 -44.97
C SER A 859 47.62 -5.44 -45.93
#